data_AF-A0A5N6KQH1-F1
#
_entry.id   AF-A0A5N6KQH1-F1
#
_cell.length_a   1.000
_cell.length_b   1.000
_cell.length_c   1.000
_cell.angle_alpha   90.00
_cell.angle_beta   90.00
_cell.angle_gamma   90.00
#
_symmetry.space_group_name_H-M   'P 1'
#
loop_
_entity.id
_entity.type
_entity.pdbx_description
1 polymer ?
#
loop_
_entity_poly.entity_id
_entity_poly.type
_entity_poly.pdbx_seq_one_letter_code
_entity_poly.pdbx_strand_id
1 'polypeptide(L)'
;MFTGIVEIIGSKHHILSFPLFLSPTHQHSTAVSALEPLDTSESGGGGTSLTIADAGEILEDAHLGDSIAVNGTCLTITELLDATHFKVGIAPETLRRTNLGALAQHSRVNLERALLPSTRLGGHFLQGHVDTVASIARKTADGNAVTLRLAPREPRHLRYVVEKGFVALDGASLTVTAVDDDQGWFEVMLIAYTQERIVTAGKEVGDGVNIEVDMVGKYVEKSVAGYFEGAQGSGGNAALERMVARMVDERLAGRKGESIATRNLKVEIVLSQFLRETTNLTSTTPVICSLLPFDQSIVSPYNVVFIVAVLFRYCSSLKTALPLDYCSIVKDQPRDRKLESAQLKINKDPARRKDADRPLWTRHYPLTPTMITTSVNLYDKFTEHGSADRVATDITVLDIIRQAYPDCYIRHINSTTCDLTGFAKAGFATADLVTEGDEYIAQHVYQPPKRRLEASLGQLDTNVSFGKYYYRYAVDNSVTFPVHKIEWFTPNVGNHSFFYIPIPREDTSLTSDFIDQLFLEAGKWTSELHEEIYVFDSGRWTKNKELHVSIMSASWDDVVVDTSTKEDLISDVEGFFDNRAIYAEYNIPWKRGIIFHGPPGNGKTISIKAIMASLGSRAEPIPSLYVKSMAANQGREYAVRAIFQQARVAAPCLLVFEDLDSLVTEKVRSYFLNEIDGLEANDGILMIGSTNHLNKLDPAIAKRPSRFDRKYFFNSPALAERQAYAQYWGRKLSRNKNMEWDDSIGEAVGLLTEGFSYAYLKELFMTTLFVLASGRMRRRGAAATDESDTATKDAGSLSVAALPLHLAEKNLVQIMTRHIATLREEMNSANESEKKEAPTSATIQVVKQAGV
;
A
#
# COMPACT_ATOMS: atom_id res chain seq x y z
N MET A 1 -8.47 -0.79 10.85
CA MET A 1 -9.52 -1.60 10.16
C MET A 1 -10.22 -2.38 11.26
N PHE A 2 -11.53 -2.30 11.47
CA PHE A 2 -12.61 -1.88 10.59
C PHE A 2 -13.34 -0.62 11.09
N THR A 3 -13.29 0.47 10.30
CA THR A 3 -14.12 1.68 10.45
C THR A 3 -14.42 2.33 9.09
N GLY A 4 -14.32 1.55 8.00
CA GLY A 4 -14.30 2.06 6.61
C GLY A 4 -15.39 1.51 5.69
N ILE A 5 -16.48 0.95 6.24
CA ILE A 5 -17.65 0.48 5.45
C ILE A 5 -18.96 0.90 6.16
N VAL A 6 -19.05 2.14 6.64
CA VAL A 6 -20.34 2.82 6.93
C VAL A 6 -20.23 4.33 6.66
N GLU A 7 -19.98 4.70 5.41
CA GLU A 7 -20.40 6.01 4.89
C GLU A 7 -20.61 5.88 3.37
N ILE A 8 -21.61 6.59 2.84
CA ILE A 8 -22.18 6.40 1.48
C ILE A 8 -22.99 5.09 1.31
N ILE A 9 -24.07 4.94 2.09
CA ILE A 9 -25.36 4.49 1.53
C ILE A 9 -26.46 5.47 1.99
N GLY A 10 -26.69 6.49 1.17
CA GLY A 10 -27.78 7.45 1.36
C GLY A 10 -29.14 6.90 0.93
N SER A 11 -29.59 5.79 1.52
CA SER A 11 -30.95 5.25 1.33
C SER A 11 -31.35 4.33 2.50
N LYS A 12 -32.62 4.39 2.90
CA LYS A 12 -33.19 3.72 4.08
C LYS A 12 -33.10 2.18 4.03
N HIS A 13 -31.98 1.58 4.42
CA HIS A 13 -31.89 0.15 4.73
C HIS A 13 -31.13 -0.10 6.04
N HIS A 14 -31.64 -1.02 6.86
CA HIS A 14 -31.03 -1.38 8.14
C HIS A 14 -29.69 -2.07 7.89
N ILE A 15 -28.60 -1.50 8.39
CA ILE A 15 -27.27 -2.11 8.34
C ILE A 15 -27.15 -3.10 9.49
N LEU A 16 -26.96 -4.38 9.16
CA LEU A 16 -26.65 -5.43 10.13
C LEU A 16 -25.22 -5.24 10.65
N SER A 17 -25.10 -4.71 11.87
CA SER A 17 -23.85 -4.71 12.62
C SER A 17 -23.56 -6.13 13.16
N PHE A 18 -22.43 -6.72 12.78
CA PHE A 18 -21.98 -7.97 13.37
C PHE A 18 -21.43 -7.73 14.79
N PRO A 19 -22.00 -8.35 15.84
CA PRO A 19 -21.46 -8.25 17.18
C PRO A 19 -20.13 -9.03 17.28
N LEU A 20 -19.20 -8.49 18.05
CA LEU A 20 -18.04 -9.23 18.55
C LEU A 20 -18.26 -9.57 20.02
N PHE A 21 -17.81 -10.74 20.44
CA PHE A 21 -17.86 -11.23 21.82
C PHE A 21 -16.44 -11.49 22.33
N LEU A 22 -16.26 -11.50 23.65
CA LEU A 22 -15.02 -11.91 24.33
C LEU A 22 -15.36 -12.55 25.67
N SER A 23 -14.39 -13.29 26.21
CA SER A 23 -14.48 -13.94 27.51
C SER A 23 -13.69 -13.19 28.63
N PRO A 24 -14.16 -12.03 29.15
CA PRO A 24 -13.74 -11.52 30.45
C PRO A 24 -14.72 -11.98 31.55
N THR A 25 -14.37 -13.05 32.25
CA THR A 25 -14.67 -13.30 33.70
C THR A 25 -16.00 -12.82 34.32
N HIS A 26 -17.14 -12.92 33.63
CA HIS A 26 -18.49 -12.91 34.22
C HIS A 26 -19.38 -13.94 33.51
N GLN A 27 -19.00 -15.20 33.60
CA GLN A 27 -19.82 -16.32 33.16
C GLN A 27 -20.68 -16.81 34.32
N HIS A 28 -22.00 -16.72 34.12
CA HIS A 28 -23.04 -17.13 35.05
C HIS A 28 -23.84 -18.21 34.34
N SER A 29 -23.84 -19.43 34.88
CA SER A 29 -24.56 -20.55 34.25
C SER A 29 -26.06 -20.36 34.47
N THR A 30 -26.73 -19.81 33.47
CA THR A 30 -28.18 -19.57 33.46
C THR A 30 -28.93 -20.82 33.00
N ALA A 31 -30.22 -20.90 33.33
CA ALA A 31 -31.08 -22.02 32.96
C ALA A 31 -32.01 -21.65 31.80
N VAL A 32 -32.18 -22.57 30.86
CA VAL A 32 -33.29 -22.55 29.90
C VAL A 32 -34.59 -22.71 30.67
N SER A 33 -35.43 -21.67 30.70
CA SER A 33 -36.72 -21.70 31.41
C SER A 33 -37.86 -22.18 30.51
N ALA A 34 -37.77 -21.92 29.21
CA ALA A 34 -38.67 -22.48 28.20
C ALA A 34 -37.92 -22.69 26.87
N LEU A 35 -38.33 -23.73 26.13
CA LEU A 35 -37.93 -23.96 24.73
C LEU A 35 -39.22 -24.29 23.97
N GLU A 36 -39.58 -23.45 23.01
CA GLU A 36 -40.81 -23.59 22.23
C GLU A 36 -40.44 -23.89 20.77
N PRO A 37 -40.63 -25.14 20.27
CA PRO A 37 -40.26 -25.49 18.90
C PRO A 37 -41.00 -24.68 17.83
N LEU A 38 -42.18 -24.16 18.16
CA LEU A 38 -43.02 -23.30 17.33
C LEU A 38 -43.70 -22.24 18.22
N ASP A 39 -42.99 -21.15 18.48
CA ASP A 39 -43.53 -20.00 19.19
C ASP A 39 -44.30 -19.10 18.22
N THR A 40 -45.63 -19.03 18.41
CA THR A 40 -46.55 -18.27 17.54
C THR A 40 -46.80 -16.85 18.05
N SER A 41 -46.14 -16.42 19.12
CA SER A 41 -46.16 -15.02 19.57
C SER A 41 -45.41 -14.11 18.59
N GLU A 42 -45.67 -12.81 18.69
CA GLU A 42 -44.99 -11.79 17.88
C GLU A 42 -43.46 -11.79 18.13
N SER A 43 -43.03 -12.06 19.37
CA SER A 43 -41.63 -12.23 19.76
C SER A 43 -41.02 -13.58 19.38
N GLY A 44 -41.83 -14.60 19.14
CA GLY A 44 -41.41 -15.93 18.65
C GLY A 44 -41.20 -16.00 17.14
N GLY A 45 -41.84 -15.10 16.38
CA GLY A 45 -41.67 -14.99 14.93
C GLY A 45 -42.17 -16.19 14.12
N GLY A 46 -42.93 -17.12 14.72
CA GLY A 46 -43.35 -18.36 14.08
C GLY A 46 -42.23 -19.40 13.93
N GLY A 47 -41.12 -19.25 14.65
CA GLY A 47 -39.98 -20.16 14.66
C GLY A 47 -39.79 -20.88 16.00
N THR A 48 -38.61 -21.47 16.20
CA THR A 48 -38.24 -21.99 17.52
C THR A 48 -37.74 -20.84 18.40
N SER A 49 -38.32 -20.65 19.59
CA SER A 49 -37.85 -19.68 20.57
C SER A 49 -37.25 -20.36 21.81
N LEU A 50 -36.35 -19.64 22.47
CA LEU A 50 -35.65 -20.06 23.67
C LEU A 50 -35.72 -18.93 24.70
N THR A 51 -36.22 -19.24 25.89
CA THR A 51 -36.26 -18.30 27.02
C THR A 51 -35.21 -18.71 28.04
N ILE A 52 -34.39 -17.75 28.46
CA ILE A 52 -33.33 -17.92 29.45
C ILE A 52 -33.71 -17.18 30.73
N ALA A 53 -33.53 -17.84 31.88
CA ALA A 53 -33.75 -17.29 33.22
C ALA A 53 -32.42 -16.97 33.93
N ASP A 54 -32.51 -16.28 35.07
CA ASP A 54 -31.39 -15.93 35.95
C ASP A 54 -30.28 -15.08 35.28
N ALA A 55 -30.61 -14.39 34.19
CA ALA A 55 -29.67 -13.63 33.36
C ALA A 55 -29.42 -12.18 33.83
N GLY A 56 -29.72 -11.85 35.09
CA GLY A 56 -29.73 -10.45 35.58
C GLY A 56 -28.45 -9.65 35.32
N GLU A 57 -27.29 -10.21 35.64
CA GLU A 57 -25.97 -9.57 35.39
C GLU A 57 -25.66 -9.38 33.90
N ILE A 58 -26.33 -10.15 33.02
CA ILE A 58 -26.17 -10.07 31.56
C ILE A 58 -27.15 -9.04 30.94
N LEU A 59 -28.23 -8.70 31.65
CA LEU A 59 -29.31 -7.83 31.14
C LEU A 59 -29.23 -6.36 31.61
N GLU A 60 -28.27 -5.98 32.48
CA GLU A 60 -28.22 -4.65 33.12
C GLU A 60 -28.34 -3.44 32.17
N ASP A 61 -27.79 -3.55 30.96
CA ASP A 61 -27.87 -2.56 29.87
C ASP A 61 -28.16 -3.22 28.51
N ALA A 62 -28.89 -4.34 28.51
CA ALA A 62 -29.35 -5.00 27.28
C ALA A 62 -30.71 -4.46 26.81
N HIS A 63 -30.86 -4.31 25.50
CA HIS A 63 -32.07 -3.78 24.86
C HIS A 63 -32.68 -4.79 23.88
N LEU A 64 -33.96 -4.59 23.54
CA LEU A 64 -34.62 -5.36 22.48
C LEU A 64 -33.87 -5.17 21.15
N GLY A 65 -33.47 -6.26 20.50
CA GLY A 65 -32.65 -6.24 19.29
C GLY A 65 -31.13 -6.32 19.52
N ASP A 66 -30.65 -6.25 20.76
CA ASP A 66 -29.24 -6.53 21.08
C ASP A 66 -28.93 -8.03 20.91
N SER A 67 -27.64 -8.34 20.77
CA SER A 67 -27.17 -9.73 20.61
C SER A 67 -26.46 -10.26 21.85
N ILE A 68 -26.88 -11.44 22.30
CA ILE A 68 -26.26 -12.23 23.37
C ILE A 68 -25.82 -13.57 22.77
N ALA A 69 -24.59 -13.98 23.03
CA ALA A 69 -24.11 -15.30 22.64
C ALA A 69 -24.55 -16.35 23.67
N VAL A 70 -25.27 -17.37 23.21
CA VAL A 70 -25.71 -18.52 24.02
C VAL A 70 -24.90 -19.74 23.59
N ASN A 71 -24.12 -20.33 24.51
CA ASN A 71 -23.09 -21.34 24.19
C ASN A 71 -22.20 -20.93 22.98
N GLY A 72 -21.79 -19.66 22.93
CA GLY A 72 -20.98 -19.14 21.80
C GLY A 72 -21.74 -18.98 20.48
N THR A 73 -23.07 -18.99 20.50
CA THR A 73 -23.91 -18.75 19.32
C THR A 73 -24.59 -17.39 19.44
N CYS A 74 -24.30 -16.45 18.55
CA CYS A 74 -24.91 -15.13 18.52
C CYS A 74 -26.43 -15.24 18.27
N LEU A 75 -27.23 -14.78 19.24
CA LEU A 75 -28.70 -14.73 19.14
C LEU A 75 -29.21 -13.33 19.50
N THR A 76 -30.24 -12.87 18.80
CA THR A 76 -30.86 -11.55 19.01
C THR A 76 -32.00 -11.64 20.03
N ILE A 77 -32.03 -10.71 21.00
CA ILE A 77 -33.11 -10.59 21.97
C ILE A 77 -34.41 -10.19 21.25
N THR A 78 -35.42 -11.05 21.32
CA THR A 78 -36.76 -10.81 20.74
C THR A 78 -37.81 -10.45 21.80
N GLU A 79 -37.52 -10.67 23.08
CA GLU A 79 -38.36 -10.22 24.19
C GLU A 79 -37.51 -10.03 25.46
N LEU A 80 -37.77 -8.97 26.22
CA LEU A 80 -37.31 -8.81 27.60
C LEU A 80 -38.54 -8.99 28.50
N LEU A 81 -38.58 -10.11 29.22
CA LEU A 81 -39.75 -10.51 30.01
C LEU A 81 -39.75 -9.81 31.38
N ASP A 82 -38.58 -9.76 32.01
CA ASP A 82 -38.31 -9.02 33.24
C ASP A 82 -36.80 -8.73 33.37
N ALA A 83 -36.34 -8.29 34.54
CA ALA A 83 -34.94 -7.94 34.79
C ALA A 83 -33.96 -9.14 34.81
N THR A 84 -34.46 -10.39 34.82
CA THR A 84 -33.63 -11.61 34.81
C THR A 84 -33.99 -12.60 33.71
N HIS A 85 -35.02 -12.33 32.90
CA HIS A 85 -35.50 -13.20 31.83
C HIS A 85 -35.55 -12.53 30.45
N PHE A 86 -35.00 -13.21 29.45
CA PHE A 86 -35.07 -12.78 28.05
C PHE A 86 -35.38 -13.95 27.11
N LYS A 87 -36.00 -13.64 25.97
CA LYS A 87 -36.32 -14.58 24.89
C LYS A 87 -35.47 -14.26 23.65
N VAL A 88 -35.08 -15.31 22.93
CA VAL A 88 -34.41 -15.24 21.62
C VAL A 88 -35.08 -16.19 20.63
N GLY A 89 -35.13 -15.79 19.35
CA GLY A 89 -35.50 -16.68 18.24
C GLY A 89 -34.28 -17.43 17.69
N ILE A 90 -34.45 -18.71 17.33
CA ILE A 90 -33.37 -19.54 16.79
C ILE A 90 -33.72 -20.03 15.37
N ALA A 91 -32.83 -19.74 14.42
CA ALA A 91 -32.98 -20.18 13.04
C ALA A 91 -32.78 -21.71 12.89
N PRO A 92 -33.50 -22.39 11.97
CA PRO A 92 -33.37 -23.84 11.77
C PRO A 92 -31.96 -24.32 11.37
N GLU A 93 -31.14 -23.50 10.71
CA GLU A 93 -29.75 -23.85 10.42
C GLU A 93 -28.89 -23.79 11.69
N THR A 94 -29.10 -22.79 12.55
CA THR A 94 -28.44 -22.66 13.85
C THR A 94 -28.70 -23.88 14.74
N LEU A 95 -29.94 -24.39 14.77
CA LEU A 95 -30.29 -25.62 15.51
C LEU A 95 -29.57 -26.88 14.97
N ARG A 96 -29.18 -26.91 13.69
CA ARG A 96 -28.47 -28.04 13.06
C ARG A 96 -26.94 -27.94 13.17
N ARG A 97 -26.41 -26.72 13.26
CA ARG A 97 -24.97 -26.41 13.29
C ARG A 97 -24.39 -26.30 14.69
N THR A 98 -25.23 -26.13 15.70
CA THR A 98 -24.82 -25.90 17.10
C THR A 98 -25.47 -26.91 18.04
N ASN A 99 -24.99 -26.98 19.29
CA ASN A 99 -25.61 -27.78 20.34
C ASN A 99 -26.94 -27.21 20.88
N LEU A 100 -27.39 -26.03 20.40
CA LEU A 100 -28.65 -25.44 20.85
C LEU A 100 -29.86 -26.33 20.55
N GLY A 101 -29.82 -27.09 19.44
CA GLY A 101 -30.88 -28.05 19.09
C GLY A 101 -30.98 -29.27 20.01
N ALA A 102 -30.05 -29.45 20.94
CA ALA A 102 -30.06 -30.51 21.96
C ALA A 102 -30.37 -29.98 23.38
N LEU A 103 -30.63 -28.68 23.55
CA LEU A 103 -31.05 -28.12 24.82
C LEU A 103 -32.47 -28.56 25.17
N ALA A 104 -32.74 -28.65 26.47
CA ALA A 104 -34.05 -28.91 27.05
C ALA A 104 -34.35 -27.86 28.13
N GLN A 105 -35.57 -27.88 28.67
CA GLN A 105 -35.89 -27.11 29.86
C GLN A 105 -34.94 -27.48 31.01
N HIS A 106 -34.48 -26.47 31.75
CA HIS A 106 -33.45 -26.53 32.79
C HIS A 106 -32.03 -26.90 32.33
N SER A 107 -31.76 -27.02 31.02
CA SER A 107 -30.36 -27.06 30.54
C SER A 107 -29.63 -25.78 30.95
N ARG A 108 -28.38 -25.92 31.41
CA ARG A 108 -27.51 -24.77 31.66
C ARG A 108 -26.84 -24.31 30.37
N VAL A 109 -26.67 -23.01 30.21
CA VAL A 109 -25.95 -22.40 29.09
C VAL A 109 -24.89 -21.40 29.57
N ASN A 110 -23.84 -21.23 28.76
CA ASN A 110 -22.95 -20.08 28.88
C ASN A 110 -23.62 -18.88 28.19
N LEU A 111 -23.61 -17.71 28.84
CA LEU A 111 -24.01 -16.44 28.24
C LEU A 111 -22.80 -15.51 28.12
N GLU A 112 -22.73 -14.78 27.01
CA GLU A 112 -21.71 -13.77 26.77
C GLU A 112 -22.32 -12.58 26.01
N ARG A 113 -21.94 -11.36 26.38
CA ARG A 113 -22.48 -10.12 25.80
C ARG A 113 -21.61 -9.61 24.67
N ALA A 114 -22.23 -8.92 23.72
CA ALA A 114 -21.48 -8.18 22.71
C ALA A 114 -20.54 -7.16 23.39
N LEU A 115 -19.31 -7.10 22.89
CA LEU A 115 -18.22 -6.30 23.44
C LEU A 115 -18.40 -4.82 23.12
N LEU A 116 -18.28 -3.96 24.12
CA LEU A 116 -18.09 -2.52 23.90
C LEU A 116 -16.66 -2.25 23.40
N PRO A 117 -16.43 -1.33 22.45
CA PRO A 117 -15.09 -0.99 21.94
C PRO A 117 -14.05 -0.56 22.99
N SER A 118 -14.50 -0.22 24.21
CA SER A 118 -13.69 0.19 25.36
C SER A 118 -13.39 -0.93 26.37
N THR A 119 -14.00 -2.12 26.24
CA THR A 119 -13.83 -3.21 27.20
C THR A 119 -12.47 -3.87 27.06
N ARG A 120 -11.83 -4.21 28.18
CA ARG A 120 -10.53 -4.91 28.22
C ARG A 120 -10.66 -6.26 27.52
N LEU A 121 -9.74 -6.54 26.59
CA LEU A 121 -9.79 -7.78 25.82
C LEU A 121 -9.28 -8.97 26.66
N GLY A 122 -10.14 -9.97 26.85
CA GLY A 122 -9.80 -11.25 27.50
C GLY A 122 -9.98 -12.41 26.53
N GLY A 123 -8.89 -13.14 26.24
CA GLY A 123 -8.88 -14.21 25.24
C GLY A 123 -8.69 -13.71 23.81
N HIS A 124 -9.39 -14.32 22.85
CA HIS A 124 -9.37 -13.97 21.43
C HIS A 124 -10.75 -13.51 20.94
N PHE A 125 -10.79 -12.85 19.77
CA PHE A 125 -12.03 -12.32 19.19
C PHE A 125 -12.99 -13.43 18.76
N LEU A 126 -14.23 -13.34 19.24
CA LEU A 126 -15.34 -14.20 18.85
C LEU A 126 -16.39 -13.38 18.09
N GLN A 127 -17.09 -14.01 17.15
CA GLN A 127 -18.27 -13.47 16.47
C GLN A 127 -19.57 -14.10 17.00
N GLY A 128 -19.47 -15.15 17.81
CA GLY A 128 -20.61 -16.01 18.13
C GLY A 128 -21.03 -16.85 16.92
N HIS A 129 -20.08 -17.16 16.04
CA HIS A 129 -20.27 -17.93 14.80
C HIS A 129 -19.61 -19.30 14.95
N VAL A 130 -20.36 -20.23 15.54
CA VAL A 130 -19.94 -21.63 15.72
C VAL A 130 -19.60 -22.27 14.36
N ASP A 131 -18.33 -22.63 14.18
CA ASP A 131 -17.81 -23.28 12.98
C ASP A 131 -18.20 -24.77 12.92
N THR A 132 -18.17 -25.44 14.07
CA THR A 132 -18.50 -26.86 14.18
C THR A 132 -18.82 -27.26 15.62
N VAL A 133 -19.31 -28.49 15.82
CA VAL A 133 -19.49 -29.08 17.15
C VAL A 133 -18.43 -30.18 17.33
N ALA A 134 -17.74 -30.19 18.47
CA ALA A 134 -16.85 -31.27 18.84
C ALA A 134 -17.49 -32.16 19.92
N SER A 135 -17.17 -33.46 19.91
CA SER A 135 -17.49 -34.34 21.04
C SER A 135 -16.33 -34.36 22.03
N ILE A 136 -16.63 -34.44 23.33
CA ILE A 136 -15.63 -34.70 24.37
C ILE A 136 -15.20 -36.17 24.25
N ALA A 137 -14.04 -36.41 23.65
CA ALA A 137 -13.48 -37.75 23.45
C ALA A 137 -12.83 -38.31 24.73
N ARG A 138 -12.33 -37.45 25.61
CA ARG A 138 -11.73 -37.83 26.89
C ARG A 138 -11.78 -36.67 27.90
N LYS A 139 -12.05 -36.99 29.16
CA LYS A 139 -11.96 -36.10 30.32
C LYS A 139 -10.94 -36.71 31.29
N THR A 140 -9.94 -35.97 31.74
CA THR A 140 -8.87 -36.49 32.62
C THR A 140 -8.52 -35.45 33.68
N ALA A 141 -8.55 -35.84 34.94
CA ALA A 141 -8.14 -34.98 36.05
C ALA A 141 -6.61 -34.88 36.10
N ASP A 142 -6.10 -33.67 36.33
CA ASP A 142 -4.68 -33.35 36.46
C ASP A 142 -4.51 -32.38 37.66
N GLY A 143 -4.34 -32.96 38.86
CA GLY A 143 -4.31 -32.19 40.10
C GLY A 143 -5.64 -31.46 40.37
N ASN A 144 -5.58 -30.12 40.39
CA ASN A 144 -6.76 -29.24 40.52
C ASN A 144 -7.31 -28.75 39.16
N ALA A 145 -6.78 -29.27 38.05
CA ALA A 145 -7.24 -28.98 36.69
C ALA A 145 -7.90 -30.20 36.06
N VAL A 146 -8.67 -29.97 34.99
CA VAL A 146 -9.29 -31.02 34.16
C VAL A 146 -8.92 -30.79 32.71
N THR A 147 -8.28 -31.77 32.09
CA THR A 147 -7.98 -31.78 30.66
C THR A 147 -9.13 -32.41 29.90
N LEU A 148 -9.66 -31.68 28.93
CA LEU A 148 -10.67 -32.15 27.97
C LEU A 148 -10.00 -32.35 26.62
N ARG A 149 -10.13 -33.55 26.05
CA ARG A 149 -9.82 -33.86 24.65
C ARG A 149 -11.09 -33.78 23.83
N LEU A 150 -11.06 -32.98 22.77
CA LEU A 150 -12.20 -32.72 21.90
C LEU A 150 -11.89 -33.19 20.47
N ALA A 151 -12.88 -33.82 19.83
CA ALA A 151 -12.82 -34.26 18.45
C ALA A 151 -13.88 -33.50 17.63
N PRO A 152 -13.49 -32.52 16.78
CA PRO A 152 -14.42 -31.81 15.90
C PRO A 152 -15.16 -32.76 14.95
N ARG A 153 -16.49 -32.57 14.79
CA ARG A 153 -17.29 -33.30 13.79
C ARG A 153 -16.75 -33.12 12.37
N GLU A 154 -16.13 -31.99 12.09
CA GLU A 154 -15.52 -31.66 10.80
C GLU A 154 -14.03 -31.36 10.98
N PRO A 155 -13.13 -32.36 10.77
CA PRO A 155 -11.69 -32.24 11.02
C PRO A 155 -10.99 -31.08 10.31
N ARG A 156 -11.56 -30.59 9.19
CA ARG A 156 -11.04 -29.44 8.41
C ARG A 156 -10.79 -28.18 9.24
N HIS A 157 -11.44 -28.03 10.40
CA HIS A 157 -11.27 -26.88 11.30
C HIS A 157 -10.02 -26.97 12.20
N LEU A 158 -9.40 -28.15 12.35
CA LEU A 158 -8.18 -28.30 13.15
C LEU A 158 -6.99 -27.48 12.62
N ARG A 159 -6.96 -27.19 11.30
CA ARG A 159 -5.97 -26.29 10.68
C ARG A 159 -5.88 -24.89 11.33
N TYR A 160 -6.94 -24.46 12.02
CA TYR A 160 -7.01 -23.19 12.72
C TYR A 160 -6.79 -23.32 14.25
N VAL A 161 -6.70 -24.55 14.76
CA VAL A 161 -6.49 -24.86 16.18
C VAL A 161 -4.99 -25.04 16.40
N VAL A 162 -4.39 -24.09 17.11
CA VAL A 162 -2.94 -24.01 17.28
C VAL A 162 -2.59 -24.29 18.75
N GLU A 163 -1.65 -25.20 19.04
CA GLU A 163 -1.19 -25.45 20.42
C GLU A 163 -0.74 -24.15 21.10
N LYS A 164 -1.15 -23.85 22.34
CA LYS A 164 -0.93 -22.55 23.03
C LYS A 164 -1.59 -21.34 22.35
N GLY A 165 -2.33 -21.53 21.27
CA GLY A 165 -3.30 -20.58 20.74
C GLY A 165 -4.63 -20.68 21.47
N PHE A 166 -5.63 -19.96 20.96
CA PHE A 166 -6.97 -19.90 21.54
C PHE A 166 -8.00 -20.65 20.68
N VAL A 167 -9.04 -21.16 21.34
CA VAL A 167 -10.24 -21.75 20.74
C VAL A 167 -11.44 -21.48 21.65
N ALA A 168 -12.61 -21.20 21.08
CA ALA A 168 -13.83 -21.00 21.87
C ALA A 168 -14.56 -22.33 22.06
N LEU A 169 -14.86 -22.69 23.32
CA LEU A 169 -15.69 -23.84 23.68
C LEU A 169 -16.98 -23.37 24.33
N ASP A 170 -18.13 -23.58 23.68
CA ASP A 170 -19.43 -23.02 24.10
C ASP A 170 -19.33 -21.50 24.41
N GLY A 171 -18.55 -20.75 23.64
CA GLY A 171 -18.26 -19.32 23.84
C GLY A 171 -17.07 -19.02 24.75
N ALA A 172 -16.67 -19.93 25.64
CA ALA A 172 -15.51 -19.68 26.50
C ALA A 172 -14.20 -19.77 25.71
N SER A 173 -13.48 -18.65 25.57
CA SER A 173 -12.14 -18.61 24.97
C SER A 173 -11.11 -19.30 25.87
N LEU A 174 -10.60 -20.45 25.43
CA LEU A 174 -9.66 -21.30 26.18
C LEU A 174 -8.34 -21.50 25.44
N THR A 175 -7.29 -21.78 26.18
CA THR A 175 -5.95 -22.07 25.63
C THR A 175 -5.84 -23.55 25.26
N VAL A 176 -5.44 -23.82 24.02
CA VAL A 176 -5.16 -25.18 23.52
C VAL A 176 -3.89 -25.72 24.20
N THR A 177 -3.97 -26.90 24.81
CA THR A 177 -2.81 -27.53 25.47
C THR A 177 -2.03 -28.49 24.58
N ALA A 178 -2.72 -29.17 23.65
CA ALA A 178 -2.17 -30.07 22.63
C ALA A 178 -3.10 -30.11 21.41
N VAL A 179 -2.56 -30.46 20.23
CA VAL A 179 -3.32 -30.73 19.00
C VAL A 179 -2.66 -31.86 18.21
N ASP A 180 -3.46 -32.70 17.57
CA ASP A 180 -3.05 -33.80 16.71
C ASP A 180 -3.97 -33.82 15.49
N ASP A 181 -3.50 -33.21 14.40
CA ASP A 181 -4.24 -33.08 13.14
C ASP A 181 -4.52 -34.44 12.48
N ASP A 182 -3.55 -35.37 12.55
CA ASP A 182 -3.64 -36.71 11.94
C ASP A 182 -4.69 -37.59 12.65
N GLN A 183 -4.78 -37.50 13.98
CA GLN A 183 -5.77 -38.23 14.78
C GLN A 183 -7.08 -37.45 14.98
N GLY A 184 -7.17 -36.22 14.51
CA GLY A 184 -8.41 -35.45 14.49
C GLY A 184 -8.85 -34.89 15.86
N TRP A 185 -7.93 -34.59 16.79
CA TRP A 185 -8.28 -34.10 18.13
C TRP A 185 -7.40 -32.94 18.62
N PHE A 186 -7.93 -32.18 19.58
CA PHE A 186 -7.17 -31.20 20.35
C PHE A 186 -7.54 -31.28 21.84
N GLU A 187 -6.72 -30.68 22.70
CA GLU A 187 -6.96 -30.62 24.14
C GLU A 187 -6.99 -29.18 24.65
N VAL A 188 -7.78 -28.96 25.71
CA VAL A 188 -7.73 -27.77 26.57
C VAL A 188 -7.65 -28.22 28.03
N MET A 189 -7.11 -27.36 28.90
CA MET A 189 -7.07 -27.60 30.34
C MET A 189 -7.86 -26.52 31.08
N LEU A 190 -8.80 -26.95 31.92
CA LEU A 190 -9.64 -26.10 32.75
C LEU A 190 -9.09 -26.07 34.18
N ILE A 191 -8.64 -24.90 34.66
CA ILE A 191 -8.30 -24.71 36.07
C ILE A 191 -9.58 -24.63 36.93
N ALA A 192 -9.47 -24.89 38.24
CA ALA A 192 -10.61 -24.91 39.17
C ALA A 192 -11.57 -23.70 39.02
N TYR A 193 -11.04 -22.47 38.94
CA TYR A 193 -11.86 -21.26 38.75
C TYR A 193 -12.68 -21.29 37.44
N THR A 194 -12.10 -21.79 36.35
CA THR A 194 -12.81 -21.92 35.07
C THR A 194 -13.85 -23.04 35.13
N GLN A 195 -13.56 -24.13 35.84
CA GLN A 195 -14.49 -25.26 36.00
C GLN A 195 -15.80 -24.85 36.70
N GLU A 196 -15.74 -23.91 37.65
CA GLU A 196 -16.92 -23.36 38.34
C GLU A 196 -17.73 -22.37 37.48
N ARG A 197 -17.17 -21.88 36.36
CA ARG A 197 -17.72 -20.77 35.56
C ARG A 197 -18.31 -21.19 34.22
N ILE A 198 -17.84 -22.28 33.61
CA ILE A 198 -18.33 -22.74 32.30
C ILE A 198 -19.13 -24.04 32.39
N VAL A 199 -20.24 -24.11 31.65
CA VAL A 199 -21.07 -25.32 31.53
C VAL A 199 -20.26 -26.49 30.95
N THR A 200 -19.31 -26.22 30.06
CA THR A 200 -18.43 -27.21 29.42
C THR A 200 -17.64 -28.06 30.41
N ALA A 201 -17.36 -27.58 31.62
CA ALA A 201 -16.67 -28.35 32.66
C ALA A 201 -17.54 -29.46 33.26
N GLY A 202 -18.86 -29.23 33.33
CA GLY A 202 -19.86 -30.19 33.81
C GLY A 202 -20.29 -31.22 32.76
N LYS A 203 -19.85 -31.08 31.50
CA LYS A 203 -20.12 -32.03 30.41
C LYS A 203 -19.24 -33.28 30.53
N GLU A 204 -19.77 -34.41 30.10
CA GLU A 204 -19.13 -35.73 30.19
C GLU A 204 -18.65 -36.25 28.83
N VAL A 205 -17.92 -37.37 28.85
CA VAL A 205 -17.38 -38.00 27.63
C VAL A 205 -18.54 -38.42 26.71
N GLY A 206 -18.53 -37.93 25.47
CA GLY A 206 -19.59 -38.07 24.48
C GLY A 206 -20.40 -36.79 24.23
N ASP A 207 -20.41 -35.83 25.16
CA ASP A 207 -21.20 -34.61 25.03
C ASP A 207 -20.67 -33.66 23.95
N GLY A 208 -21.59 -32.90 23.34
CA GLY A 208 -21.30 -31.92 22.27
C GLY A 208 -20.98 -30.52 22.78
N VAL A 209 -19.90 -29.93 22.25
CA VAL A 209 -19.37 -28.59 22.58
C VAL A 209 -19.28 -27.77 21.31
N ASN A 210 -19.82 -26.54 21.32
CA ASN A 210 -19.70 -25.63 20.18
C ASN A 210 -18.27 -25.12 20.06
N ILE A 211 -17.71 -25.15 18.85
CA ILE A 211 -16.37 -24.66 18.52
C ILE A 211 -16.46 -23.41 17.65
N GLU A 212 -15.82 -22.33 18.09
CA GLU A 212 -15.42 -21.23 17.21
C GLU A 212 -13.89 -21.17 17.20
N VAL A 213 -13.28 -21.13 16.00
CA VAL A 213 -11.82 -21.08 15.82
C VAL A 213 -11.35 -19.67 15.45
N ASP A 214 -10.09 -19.35 15.77
CA ASP A 214 -9.54 -18.01 15.65
C ASP A 214 -9.74 -17.39 14.25
N MET A 215 -10.50 -16.29 14.23
CA MET A 215 -10.83 -15.48 13.07
C MET A 215 -9.58 -14.99 12.33
N VAL A 216 -8.49 -14.70 13.06
CA VAL A 216 -7.20 -14.28 12.48
C VAL A 216 -6.64 -15.39 11.58
N GLY A 217 -6.75 -16.66 11.99
CA GLY A 217 -6.34 -17.81 11.19
C GLY A 217 -7.06 -17.87 9.83
N LYS A 218 -8.38 -17.66 9.83
CA LYS A 218 -9.22 -17.64 8.60
C LYS A 218 -8.82 -16.50 7.66
N TYR A 219 -8.55 -15.30 8.20
CA TYR A 219 -8.10 -14.16 7.38
C TYR A 219 -6.68 -14.34 6.84
N VAL A 220 -5.76 -14.93 7.62
CA VAL A 220 -4.40 -15.24 7.17
C VAL A 220 -4.44 -16.27 6.04
N GLU A 221 -5.16 -17.38 6.19
CA GLU A 221 -5.31 -18.39 5.12
C GLU A 221 -5.83 -17.76 3.84
N LYS A 222 -6.91 -16.97 3.91
CA LYS A 222 -7.49 -16.29 2.73
C LYS A 222 -6.55 -15.26 2.09
N SER A 223 -5.75 -14.54 2.89
CA SER A 223 -4.77 -13.57 2.41
C SER A 223 -3.58 -14.25 1.72
N VAL A 224 -3.13 -15.37 2.27
CA VAL A 224 -2.03 -16.18 1.71
C VAL A 224 -2.50 -16.90 0.44
N ALA A 225 -3.70 -17.47 0.42
CA ALA A 225 -4.30 -18.05 -0.78
C ALA A 225 -4.41 -17.03 -1.92
N GLY A 226 -4.97 -15.85 -1.65
CA GLY A 226 -5.06 -14.77 -2.64
C GLY A 226 -3.70 -14.26 -3.14
N TYR A 227 -2.66 -14.32 -2.31
CA TYR A 227 -1.28 -14.02 -2.71
C TYR A 227 -0.71 -15.06 -3.69
N PHE A 228 -0.99 -16.36 -3.47
CA PHE A 228 -0.56 -17.43 -4.37
C PHE A 228 -1.40 -17.52 -5.66
N GLU A 229 -2.72 -17.31 -5.59
CA GLU A 229 -3.60 -17.23 -6.77
C GLU A 229 -3.22 -16.06 -7.67
N GLY A 230 -2.92 -14.88 -7.10
CA GLY A 230 -2.42 -13.73 -7.85
C GLY A 230 -1.02 -13.93 -8.45
N ALA A 231 -0.25 -14.91 -7.96
CA ALA A 231 1.12 -15.17 -8.42
C ALA A 231 1.22 -16.15 -9.61
N GLN A 232 0.14 -16.86 -9.99
CA GLN A 232 0.18 -17.78 -11.15
C GLN A 232 0.34 -17.07 -12.52
N GLY A 233 0.22 -15.74 -12.57
CA GLY A 233 0.33 -14.95 -13.81
C GLY A 233 1.71 -14.34 -14.11
N SER A 234 2.73 -14.54 -13.26
CA SER A 234 4.08 -13.99 -13.49
C SER A 234 5.17 -14.83 -12.81
N GLY A 235 6.26 -15.11 -13.51
CA GLY A 235 7.37 -16.00 -13.06
C GLY A 235 8.25 -15.45 -11.92
N GLY A 236 7.67 -14.72 -10.96
CA GLY A 236 8.38 -13.96 -9.94
C GLY A 236 8.65 -14.68 -8.61
N ASN A 237 8.35 -15.98 -8.46
CA ASN A 237 8.33 -16.62 -7.13
C ASN A 237 9.52 -17.54 -6.79
N ALA A 238 10.54 -17.62 -7.66
CA ALA A 238 11.75 -18.38 -7.36
C ALA A 238 12.45 -17.90 -6.07
N ALA A 239 12.30 -16.64 -5.64
CA ALA A 239 12.88 -16.15 -4.38
C ALA A 239 12.22 -16.76 -3.13
N LEU A 240 10.88 -16.78 -3.07
CA LEU A 240 10.13 -17.34 -1.95
C LEU A 240 10.21 -18.87 -1.93
N GLU A 241 10.09 -19.51 -3.10
CA GLU A 241 10.32 -20.96 -3.24
C GLU A 241 11.72 -21.35 -2.78
N ARG A 242 12.79 -20.63 -3.18
CA ARG A 242 14.16 -20.87 -2.69
C ARG A 242 14.39 -20.50 -1.23
N MET A 243 13.46 -19.81 -0.57
CA MET A 243 13.52 -19.52 0.86
C MET A 243 12.81 -20.62 1.66
N VAL A 244 11.61 -21.00 1.26
CA VAL A 244 10.85 -22.13 1.82
C VAL A 244 11.62 -23.43 1.60
N ALA A 245 12.14 -23.69 0.40
CA ALA A 245 12.97 -24.86 0.11
C ALA A 245 14.24 -24.89 0.97
N ARG A 246 14.93 -23.75 1.18
CA ARG A 246 16.08 -23.70 2.10
C ARG A 246 15.71 -24.02 3.54
N MET A 247 14.61 -23.45 4.04
CA MET A 247 14.14 -23.73 5.41
C MET A 247 13.71 -25.19 5.60
N VAL A 248 13.16 -25.81 4.54
CA VAL A 248 12.85 -27.25 4.51
C VAL A 248 14.15 -28.08 4.44
N ASP A 249 15.11 -27.72 3.58
CA ASP A 249 16.41 -28.40 3.44
C ASP A 249 17.24 -28.33 4.73
N GLU A 250 17.33 -27.16 5.37
CA GLU A 250 18.02 -26.96 6.65
C GLU A 250 17.40 -27.82 7.76
N ARG A 251 16.09 -28.04 7.75
CA ARG A 251 15.39 -28.93 8.68
C ARG A 251 15.54 -30.41 8.35
N LEU A 252 15.64 -30.78 7.08
CA LEU A 252 15.88 -32.16 6.64
C LEU A 252 17.36 -32.57 6.73
N ALA A 253 18.29 -31.62 6.70
CA ALA A 253 19.73 -31.85 6.87
C ALA A 253 20.09 -32.50 8.22
N GLY A 254 19.27 -32.28 9.26
CA GLY A 254 19.39 -32.93 10.57
C GLY A 254 19.22 -34.45 10.56
N ARG A 255 18.72 -35.04 9.46
CA ARG A 255 18.58 -36.50 9.28
C ARG A 255 19.61 -37.02 8.25
N LYS A 256 20.79 -37.42 8.74
CA LYS A 256 21.80 -38.14 7.94
C LYS A 256 21.30 -39.57 7.62
N GLY A 257 21.22 -39.94 6.35
CA GLY A 257 20.96 -41.33 5.94
C GLY A 257 20.40 -41.57 4.54
N GLU A 258 19.68 -40.62 3.93
CA GLU A 258 19.02 -40.84 2.63
C GLU A 258 19.73 -40.13 1.45
N SER A 259 19.66 -40.74 0.26
CA SER A 259 20.31 -40.24 -0.96
C SER A 259 19.65 -38.97 -1.52
N ILE A 260 20.41 -38.17 -2.26
CA ILE A 260 19.94 -36.91 -2.87
C ILE A 260 18.76 -37.15 -3.84
N ALA A 261 18.78 -38.26 -4.60
CA ALA A 261 17.67 -38.62 -5.49
C ALA A 261 16.37 -38.92 -4.71
N THR A 262 16.48 -39.54 -3.53
CA THR A 262 15.34 -39.83 -2.65
C THR A 262 14.82 -38.57 -1.95
N ARG A 263 15.68 -37.59 -1.69
CA ARG A 263 15.30 -36.28 -1.11
C ARG A 263 14.53 -35.41 -2.10
N ASN A 264 15.05 -35.25 -3.33
CA ASN A 264 14.38 -34.42 -4.34
C ASN A 264 12.98 -34.96 -4.69
N LEU A 265 12.83 -36.28 -4.79
CA LEU A 265 11.54 -36.93 -5.04
C LEU A 265 10.52 -36.63 -3.91
N LYS A 266 10.96 -36.59 -2.64
CA LYS A 266 10.07 -36.25 -1.51
C LYS A 266 9.66 -34.78 -1.49
N VAL A 267 10.55 -33.85 -1.84
CA VAL A 267 10.20 -32.42 -1.95
C VAL A 267 9.18 -32.18 -3.07
N GLU A 268 9.38 -32.82 -4.22
CA GLU A 268 8.46 -32.73 -5.36
C GLU A 268 7.09 -33.38 -5.05
N ILE A 269 7.07 -34.49 -4.29
CA ILE A 269 5.83 -35.10 -3.77
C ILE A 269 5.12 -34.15 -2.80
N VAL A 270 5.82 -33.56 -1.82
CA VAL A 270 5.20 -32.66 -0.82
C VAL A 270 4.65 -31.37 -1.47
N LEU A 271 5.40 -30.73 -2.37
CA LEU A 271 4.88 -29.56 -3.10
C LEU A 271 3.72 -29.94 -4.02
N SER A 272 3.81 -31.04 -4.76
CA SER A 272 2.71 -31.45 -5.66
C SER A 272 1.48 -31.97 -4.91
N GLN A 273 1.63 -32.44 -3.67
CA GLN A 273 0.51 -32.81 -2.79
C GLN A 273 -0.14 -31.56 -2.18
N PHE A 274 0.66 -30.62 -1.67
CA PHE A 274 0.18 -29.30 -1.20
C PHE A 274 -0.56 -28.53 -2.31
N LEU A 275 -0.04 -28.53 -3.55
CA LEU A 275 -0.69 -27.91 -4.70
C LEU A 275 -1.96 -28.64 -5.15
N ARG A 276 -2.00 -29.99 -5.11
CA ARG A 276 -3.23 -30.76 -5.42
C ARG A 276 -4.35 -30.46 -4.43
N GLU A 277 -4.03 -30.40 -3.14
CA GLU A 277 -4.99 -30.19 -2.06
C GLU A 277 -5.49 -28.74 -1.97
N THR A 278 -4.78 -27.78 -2.58
CA THR A 278 -5.17 -26.35 -2.59
C THR A 278 -5.73 -25.84 -3.91
N THR A 279 -5.35 -26.38 -5.08
CA THR A 279 -5.75 -25.80 -6.39
C THR A 279 -6.43 -26.74 -7.38
N ASN A 280 -6.66 -28.02 -7.01
CA ASN A 280 -7.53 -28.96 -7.76
C ASN A 280 -7.21 -29.12 -9.27
N LEU A 281 -5.94 -28.97 -9.67
CA LEU A 281 -5.46 -29.00 -11.06
C LEU A 281 -4.63 -30.25 -11.35
N THR A 282 -4.90 -30.90 -12.49
CA THR A 282 -4.29 -32.18 -12.89
C THR A 282 -3.50 -32.06 -14.20
N SER A 283 -2.19 -31.77 -14.13
CA SER A 283 -1.21 -32.19 -15.15
C SER A 283 0.23 -32.09 -14.62
N THR A 284 1.15 -32.90 -15.15
CA THR A 284 2.50 -33.11 -14.60
C THR A 284 3.58 -32.95 -15.67
N THR A 285 4.54 -32.02 -15.51
CA THR A 285 5.90 -32.12 -16.08
C THR A 285 6.89 -31.15 -15.39
N PRO A 286 8.14 -31.55 -15.04
CA PRO A 286 9.11 -30.67 -14.36
C PRO A 286 10.39 -30.36 -15.19
N VAL A 287 10.96 -29.14 -15.06
CA VAL A 287 12.36 -28.83 -15.51
C VAL A 287 13.08 -27.82 -14.58
N ILE A 288 14.38 -28.09 -14.40
CA ILE A 288 15.38 -27.62 -13.44
C ILE A 288 15.90 -26.15 -13.62
N CYS A 289 16.36 -25.59 -12.50
CA CYS A 289 17.04 -24.31 -12.18
C CYS A 289 18.10 -23.69 -13.14
N SER A 290 18.27 -22.36 -13.07
CA SER A 290 19.58 -21.71 -12.83
C SER A 290 19.55 -20.26 -12.26
N LEU A 291 20.37 -20.05 -11.21
CA LEU A 291 21.17 -18.88 -10.74
C LEU A 291 20.75 -17.38 -10.87
N LEU A 292 20.52 -16.74 -9.70
CA LEU A 292 21.01 -15.43 -9.12
C LEU A 292 21.25 -14.14 -9.98
N PRO A 293 21.18 -12.89 -9.41
CA PRO A 293 21.30 -12.50 -7.98
C PRO A 293 20.15 -11.62 -7.40
N PHE A 294 20.37 -11.10 -6.18
CA PHE A 294 19.39 -10.49 -5.24
C PHE A 294 19.48 -8.94 -5.14
N ASP A 295 18.38 -8.30 -4.72
CA ASP A 295 18.35 -6.98 -4.05
C ASP A 295 17.45 -7.08 -2.79
N GLN A 296 17.70 -6.29 -1.74
CA GLN A 296 17.22 -6.49 -0.36
C GLN A 296 16.23 -5.42 0.16
N SER A 297 15.62 -4.62 -0.71
CA SER A 297 14.96 -3.37 -0.31
C SER A 297 13.46 -3.44 0.08
N ILE A 298 12.79 -4.59 0.03
CA ILE A 298 11.33 -4.68 0.27
C ILE A 298 10.95 -5.83 1.22
N VAL A 299 11.17 -5.64 2.53
CA VAL A 299 10.47 -6.45 3.55
C VAL A 299 10.16 -5.63 4.81
N SER A 300 8.88 -5.53 5.17
CA SER A 300 8.45 -5.00 6.47
C SER A 300 8.73 -6.04 7.56
N PRO A 301 9.39 -5.67 8.69
CA PRO A 301 9.79 -6.63 9.71
C PRO A 301 8.61 -7.39 10.36
N TYR A 302 7.41 -6.82 10.36
CA TYR A 302 6.23 -7.44 10.98
C TYR A 302 5.75 -8.72 10.29
N ASN A 303 5.84 -8.80 8.95
CA ASN A 303 5.40 -10.00 8.22
C ASN A 303 6.44 -11.14 8.28
N VAL A 304 7.73 -10.80 8.37
CA VAL A 304 8.79 -11.82 8.56
C VAL A 304 8.68 -12.45 9.94
N VAL A 305 8.44 -11.68 11.00
CA VAL A 305 8.35 -12.23 12.36
C VAL A 305 7.21 -13.27 12.47
N PHE A 306 6.06 -13.05 11.82
CA PHE A 306 4.96 -14.01 11.86
C PHE A 306 5.17 -15.24 10.97
N ILE A 307 5.69 -15.06 9.75
CA ILE A 307 6.02 -16.19 8.85
C ILE A 307 7.15 -17.04 9.45
N VAL A 308 8.18 -16.40 10.01
CA VAL A 308 9.25 -17.08 10.77
C VAL A 308 8.66 -17.78 11.99
N ALA A 309 7.71 -17.21 12.73
CA ALA A 309 7.08 -17.87 13.89
C ALA A 309 6.30 -19.15 13.52
N VAL A 310 5.57 -19.15 12.40
CA VAL A 310 4.88 -20.36 11.89
C VAL A 310 5.90 -21.44 11.50
N LEU A 311 6.99 -21.05 10.82
CA LEU A 311 8.10 -21.97 10.50
C LEU A 311 8.87 -22.42 11.76
N PHE A 312 9.01 -21.55 12.77
CA PHE A 312 9.66 -21.86 14.05
C PHE A 312 8.85 -22.86 14.88
N ARG A 313 7.52 -22.86 14.78
CA ARG A 313 6.68 -23.90 15.42
C ARG A 313 6.94 -25.29 14.88
N TYR A 314 7.16 -25.41 13.57
CA TYR A 314 7.61 -26.67 13.00
C TYR A 314 9.00 -27.06 13.53
N CYS A 315 9.82 -26.09 13.99
CA CYS A 315 11.18 -26.26 14.53
C CYS A 315 11.25 -26.55 16.04
N SER A 316 10.34 -26.00 16.85
CA SER A 316 10.51 -25.88 18.30
C SER A 316 10.00 -27.05 19.12
N SER A 317 9.75 -28.23 18.54
CA SER A 317 9.39 -29.46 19.27
C SER A 317 10.56 -30.08 20.09
N LEU A 318 11.56 -29.26 20.45
CA LEU A 318 12.77 -29.65 21.15
C LEU A 318 13.13 -28.66 22.30
N LYS A 319 12.59 -28.97 23.49
CA LYS A 319 13.14 -28.75 24.87
C LYS A 319 13.01 -27.39 25.63
N THR A 320 12.15 -27.45 26.67
CA THR A 320 12.35 -27.12 28.12
C THR A 320 12.67 -25.70 28.69
N ALA A 321 11.68 -25.16 29.46
CA ALA A 321 11.73 -24.76 30.90
C ALA A 321 12.10 -23.33 31.45
N LEU A 322 11.08 -22.68 32.09
CA LEU A 322 11.09 -21.86 33.36
C LEU A 322 11.71 -20.40 33.40
N PRO A 323 11.39 -19.51 34.40
CA PRO A 323 10.06 -18.99 34.88
C PRO A 323 10.01 -17.51 35.45
N LEU A 324 8.85 -17.07 36.02
CA LEU A 324 8.59 -15.94 37.00
C LEU A 324 8.59 -14.44 36.48
N ASP A 325 7.90 -13.40 37.03
CA ASP A 325 7.00 -13.25 38.22
C ASP A 325 6.08 -11.98 38.29
N TYR A 326 4.98 -12.07 39.10
CA TYR A 326 4.16 -11.09 39.90
C TYR A 326 3.40 -9.81 39.42
N CYS A 327 2.36 -9.45 40.23
CA CYS A 327 1.26 -8.48 40.03
C CYS A 327 1.37 -7.12 40.81
N SER A 328 0.53 -6.10 40.52
CA SER A 328 -0.48 -5.53 41.48
C SER A 328 -1.29 -4.26 41.07
N ILE A 329 -2.62 -4.33 41.26
CA ILE A 329 -3.60 -3.36 41.86
C ILE A 329 -3.77 -1.89 41.33
N VAL A 330 -4.99 -1.54 40.86
CA VAL A 330 -5.67 -0.20 41.00
C VAL A 330 -7.21 -0.36 40.96
N LYS A 331 -7.96 0.36 41.83
CA LYS A 331 -9.38 0.80 41.78
C LYS A 331 -9.65 1.66 43.04
N ASP A 332 -10.63 2.56 43.18
CA ASP A 332 -11.77 3.06 42.37
C ASP A 332 -12.21 4.44 42.95
N GLN A 333 -13.09 5.22 42.29
CA GLN A 333 -14.23 5.98 42.90
C GLN A 333 -14.99 6.87 41.85
N PRO A 334 -16.32 7.16 41.98
CA PRO A 334 -17.16 7.54 40.82
C PRO A 334 -18.27 8.65 40.98
N ARG A 335 -18.84 9.06 39.82
CA ARG A 335 -20.28 9.33 39.49
C ARG A 335 -21.11 10.59 39.92
N ASP A 336 -22.12 10.87 39.03
CA ASP A 336 -23.51 11.36 39.26
C ASP A 336 -23.81 12.87 39.56
N ARG A 337 -25.00 13.50 39.29
CA ARG A 337 -26.21 13.32 38.40
C ARG A 337 -27.23 14.49 38.59
N LYS A 338 -28.21 14.70 37.67
CA LYS A 338 -29.64 15.27 37.79
C LYS A 338 -30.06 16.09 36.53
N LEU A 339 -31.27 16.08 35.89
CA LEU A 339 -32.74 16.17 36.25
C LEU A 339 -33.24 17.65 36.42
N GLU A 340 -34.41 18.15 35.89
CA GLU A 340 -35.59 17.55 35.21
C GLU A 340 -36.54 18.57 34.44
N SER A 341 -37.48 18.05 33.59
CA SER A 341 -38.88 18.45 33.16
C SER A 341 -39.41 19.89 32.84
N ALA A 342 -40.31 19.99 31.82
CA ALA A 342 -41.66 20.67 31.80
C ALA A 342 -42.22 21.10 30.39
N GLN A 343 -43.53 21.43 30.27
CA GLN A 343 -44.37 21.38 29.04
C GLN A 343 -44.90 22.69 28.38
N LEU A 344 -45.48 22.53 27.18
CA LEU A 344 -45.92 23.52 26.17
C LEU A 344 -47.34 24.13 26.37
N LYS A 345 -47.61 25.29 25.73
CA LYS A 345 -48.97 25.78 25.38
C LYS A 345 -49.00 26.34 23.95
N ILE A 346 -50.14 26.19 23.27
CA ILE A 346 -50.38 26.61 21.86
C ILE A 346 -51.35 27.80 21.83
N ASN A 347 -51.17 28.74 20.89
CA ASN A 347 -52.24 29.68 20.50
C ASN A 347 -52.30 29.87 18.97
N LYS A 348 -53.47 30.31 18.46
CA LYS A 348 -53.83 30.41 17.03
C LYS A 348 -53.84 31.88 16.58
N ASP A 349 -53.43 32.16 15.34
CA ASP A 349 -53.56 33.49 14.71
C ASP A 349 -53.90 33.40 13.19
N PRO A 350 -54.81 34.23 12.62
CA PRO A 350 -55.38 33.99 11.28
C PRO A 350 -54.62 34.56 10.07
N ALA A 351 -53.39 35.09 10.21
CA ALA A 351 -52.68 35.83 9.16
C ALA A 351 -52.30 35.02 7.88
N ARG A 352 -52.63 33.72 7.81
CA ARG A 352 -51.97 32.72 6.94
C ARG A 352 -52.50 32.63 5.50
N ARG A 353 -52.84 33.76 4.85
CA ARG A 353 -53.54 33.77 3.53
C ARG A 353 -52.90 34.60 2.40
N LYS A 354 -51.61 34.96 2.47
CA LYS A 354 -50.90 35.68 1.39
C LYS A 354 -49.53 35.13 0.94
N ASP A 355 -49.10 33.97 1.42
CA ASP A 355 -47.79 33.36 1.07
C ASP A 355 -47.82 32.26 0.00
N ALA A 356 -49.00 31.95 -0.57
CA ALA A 356 -49.14 30.81 -1.48
C ALA A 356 -48.33 30.95 -2.78
N ASP A 357 -48.28 32.16 -3.36
CA ASP A 357 -47.87 32.39 -4.75
C ASP A 357 -46.41 32.86 -4.93
N ARG A 358 -45.56 32.76 -3.89
CA ARG A 358 -44.13 33.15 -3.98
C ARG A 358 -43.19 31.95 -4.22
N PRO A 359 -42.17 32.08 -5.11
CA PRO A 359 -41.14 31.05 -5.32
C PRO A 359 -40.44 30.65 -4.01
N LEU A 360 -40.21 29.35 -3.82
CA LEU A 360 -39.76 28.75 -2.56
C LEU A 360 -38.52 29.41 -1.94
N TRP A 361 -37.56 29.83 -2.76
CA TRP A 361 -36.30 30.44 -2.34
C TRP A 361 -36.41 31.92 -1.90
N THR A 362 -37.57 32.57 -2.08
CA THR A 362 -37.83 33.96 -1.63
C THR A 362 -38.64 34.04 -0.33
N ARG A 363 -38.95 32.89 0.29
CA ARG A 363 -39.67 32.84 1.58
C ARG A 363 -38.64 33.01 2.70
N HIS A 364 -38.58 34.19 3.29
CA HIS A 364 -37.83 34.40 4.54
C HIS A 364 -38.31 33.39 5.58
N TYR A 365 -37.42 32.53 6.07
CA TYR A 365 -37.64 31.75 7.28
C TYR A 365 -37.51 32.70 8.48
N PRO A 366 -38.59 33.02 9.21
CA PRO A 366 -38.46 33.78 10.43
C PRO A 366 -38.08 32.79 11.53
N LEU A 367 -36.78 32.66 11.79
CA LEU A 367 -36.30 32.08 13.05
C LEU A 367 -36.66 33.06 14.18
N THR A 368 -37.89 32.99 14.66
CA THR A 368 -38.29 33.69 15.89
C THR A 368 -37.56 33.04 17.08
N PRO A 369 -37.05 33.82 18.06
CA PRO A 369 -36.23 33.29 19.17
C PRO A 369 -36.89 32.19 20.02
N THR A 370 -38.19 32.00 19.90
CA THR A 370 -39.00 31.00 20.62
C THR A 370 -38.98 29.58 20.03
N MET A 371 -38.22 29.31 18.96
CA MET A 371 -38.05 27.95 18.40
C MET A 371 -36.79 27.19 18.85
N ILE A 372 -36.03 27.72 19.81
CA ILE A 372 -34.96 26.98 20.50
C ILE A 372 -35.53 26.46 21.84
N THR A 373 -36.32 25.39 21.78
CA THR A 373 -36.82 24.68 22.98
C THR A 373 -36.18 23.30 23.11
N THR A 374 -34.86 23.26 23.03
CA THR A 374 -34.02 22.18 23.53
C THR A 374 -32.77 22.81 24.13
N SER A 375 -32.49 22.51 25.40
CA SER A 375 -31.30 22.96 26.13
C SER A 375 -30.03 22.21 25.70
N VAL A 376 -29.95 21.89 24.41
CA VAL A 376 -28.86 21.12 23.80
C VAL A 376 -28.03 22.11 23.00
N ASN A 377 -27.03 22.67 23.65
CA ASN A 377 -25.99 23.40 22.95
C ASN A 377 -25.30 22.41 21.99
N LEU A 378 -25.44 22.66 20.69
CA LEU A 378 -24.83 21.85 19.64
C LEU A 378 -23.30 21.82 19.75
N TYR A 379 -22.69 22.91 20.24
CA TYR A 379 -21.27 22.92 20.57
C TYR A 379 -20.96 21.96 21.73
N ASP A 380 -21.75 21.96 22.81
CA ASP A 380 -21.46 21.09 23.95
C ASP A 380 -21.68 19.61 23.62
N LYS A 381 -22.67 19.25 22.78
CA LYS A 381 -22.82 17.86 22.32
C LYS A 381 -21.83 17.43 21.23
N PHE A 382 -21.41 18.34 20.36
CA PHE A 382 -20.29 18.08 19.46
C PHE A 382 -18.99 17.93 20.24
N THR A 383 -18.79 18.73 21.29
CA THR A 383 -17.65 18.64 22.20
C THR A 383 -17.72 17.35 22.99
N GLU A 384 -18.82 17.01 23.68
CA GLU A 384 -19.03 15.75 24.41
C GLU A 384 -18.80 14.51 23.53
N HIS A 385 -19.18 14.56 22.25
CA HIS A 385 -18.91 13.49 21.27
C HIS A 385 -17.45 13.47 20.78
N GLY A 386 -16.84 14.65 20.56
CA GLY A 386 -15.47 14.82 20.06
C GLY A 386 -14.39 14.81 21.15
N SER A 387 -14.76 14.91 22.43
CA SER A 387 -13.90 14.95 23.61
C SER A 387 -13.88 13.63 24.38
N ALA A 388 -14.37 12.54 23.79
CA ALA A 388 -13.90 11.22 24.17
C ALA A 388 -12.36 11.19 23.95
N ASP A 389 -11.60 10.65 24.90
CA ASP A 389 -10.13 10.79 24.98
C ASP A 389 -9.35 10.34 23.72
N ARG A 390 -9.31 11.22 22.74
CA ARG A 390 -8.41 11.22 21.60
C ARG A 390 -7.46 12.39 21.83
N VAL A 391 -6.25 12.08 22.28
CA VAL A 391 -5.17 13.06 22.37
C VAL A 391 -4.79 13.50 20.95
N ALA A 392 -5.45 14.56 20.49
CA ALA A 392 -5.12 15.26 19.26
C ALA A 392 -3.78 15.96 19.49
N THR A 393 -2.70 15.41 18.93
CA THR A 393 -1.32 15.85 19.22
C THR A 393 -1.09 17.32 18.87
N ASP A 394 -1.71 17.79 17.80
CA ASP A 394 -1.77 19.19 17.38
C ASP A 394 -2.43 20.10 18.42
N ILE A 395 -3.62 19.75 18.92
CA ILE A 395 -4.31 20.52 19.98
C ILE A 395 -3.49 20.50 21.28
N THR A 396 -2.97 19.32 21.65
CA THR A 396 -2.17 19.13 22.86
C THR A 396 -0.89 19.98 22.84
N VAL A 397 -0.18 19.96 21.72
CA VAL A 397 1.01 20.79 21.49
C VAL A 397 0.66 22.28 21.51
N LEU A 398 -0.43 22.68 20.86
CA LEU A 398 -0.89 24.07 20.84
C LEU A 398 -1.22 24.58 22.25
N ASP A 399 -1.85 23.75 23.09
CA ASP A 399 -2.18 24.11 24.47
C ASP A 399 -0.96 24.12 25.40
N ILE A 400 0.01 23.23 25.21
CA ILE A 400 1.32 23.29 25.89
C ILE A 400 2.03 24.60 25.57
N ILE A 401 2.07 25.01 24.28
CA ILE A 401 2.70 26.27 23.87
C ILE A 401 1.93 27.47 24.42
N ARG A 402 0.58 27.45 24.43
CA ARG A 402 -0.22 28.52 25.07
C ARG A 402 0.06 28.65 26.56
N GLN A 403 0.28 27.55 27.27
CA GLN A 403 0.64 27.58 28.70
C GLN A 403 2.06 28.13 28.93
N ALA A 404 3.00 27.85 28.01
CA ALA A 404 4.36 28.40 28.06
C ALA A 404 4.44 29.90 27.68
N TYR A 405 3.48 30.41 26.90
CA TYR A 405 3.42 31.80 26.44
C TYR A 405 2.02 32.41 26.67
N PRO A 406 1.58 32.60 27.93
CA PRO A 406 0.19 32.99 28.25
C PRO A 406 -0.22 34.36 27.70
N ASP A 407 0.71 35.32 27.68
CA ASP A 407 0.48 36.69 27.18
C ASP A 407 0.66 36.80 25.66
N CYS A 408 0.83 35.67 24.97
CA CYS A 408 0.96 35.61 23.51
C CYS A 408 -0.31 35.05 22.85
N TYR A 409 -0.38 35.30 21.55
CA TYR A 409 -1.17 34.55 20.59
C TYR A 409 -0.24 33.60 19.82
N ILE A 410 -0.70 32.39 19.48
CA ILE A 410 0.11 31.38 18.77
C ILE A 410 -0.38 31.21 17.33
N ARG A 411 0.40 31.68 16.35
CA ARG A 411 0.28 31.24 14.94
C ARG A 411 0.86 29.83 14.81
N HIS A 412 0.31 29.01 13.92
CA HIS A 412 0.98 27.79 13.48
C HIS A 412 0.74 27.52 12.00
N ILE A 413 1.71 26.88 11.33
CA ILE A 413 1.65 26.57 9.91
C ILE A 413 2.31 25.20 9.62
N ASN A 414 1.80 24.47 8.63
CA ASN A 414 2.36 23.19 8.20
C ASN A 414 3.66 23.42 7.43
N SER A 415 4.74 22.74 7.83
CA SER A 415 6.06 22.94 7.23
C SER A 415 6.16 22.45 5.78
N THR A 416 5.25 21.57 5.35
CA THR A 416 5.17 21.07 3.97
C THR A 416 4.68 22.15 3.00
N THR A 417 3.86 23.08 3.49
CA THR A 417 3.33 24.21 2.72
C THR A 417 4.11 25.51 2.94
N CYS A 418 4.91 25.59 4.01
CA CYS A 418 5.72 26.75 4.36
C CYS A 418 6.94 26.30 5.18
N ASP A 419 8.04 25.98 4.50
CA ASP A 419 9.29 25.53 5.12
C ASP A 419 10.14 26.73 5.58
N LEU A 420 9.87 27.22 6.78
CA LEU A 420 10.66 28.29 7.41
C LEU A 420 12.14 27.90 7.60
N THR A 421 12.45 26.61 7.76
CA THR A 421 13.85 26.15 7.92
C THR A 421 14.61 26.11 6.60
N GLY A 422 13.98 25.66 5.51
CA GLY A 422 14.52 25.74 4.16
C GLY A 422 14.68 27.18 3.70
N PHE A 423 13.69 28.03 3.94
CA PHE A 423 13.72 29.46 3.61
C PHE A 423 14.87 30.19 4.31
N ALA A 424 15.11 29.90 5.59
CA ALA A 424 16.28 30.41 6.31
C ALA A 424 17.61 29.84 5.78
N LYS A 425 17.69 28.52 5.51
CA LYS A 425 18.88 27.90 4.89
C LYS A 425 19.21 28.48 3.51
N ALA A 426 18.22 28.96 2.77
CA ALA A 426 18.39 29.64 1.49
C ALA A 426 18.82 31.12 1.60
N GLY A 427 18.90 31.67 2.83
CA GLY A 427 19.43 33.01 3.09
C GLY A 427 18.39 34.14 3.16
N PHE A 428 17.09 33.84 3.02
CA PHE A 428 16.01 34.83 3.16
C PHE A 428 15.69 35.18 4.62
N ALA A 429 16.19 34.38 5.56
CA ALA A 429 16.04 34.55 7.00
C ALA A 429 17.23 33.85 7.71
N THR A 430 17.36 34.04 9.03
CA THR A 430 18.23 33.19 9.85
C THR A 430 17.41 32.47 10.91
N ALA A 431 17.70 31.19 11.15
CA ALA A 431 17.04 30.36 12.15
C ALA A 431 18.10 29.71 13.06
N ASP A 432 18.39 30.34 14.19
CA ASP A 432 19.39 29.87 15.16
C ASP A 432 18.73 28.85 16.11
N LEU A 433 19.07 27.56 15.99
CA LEU A 433 18.54 26.51 16.88
C LEU A 433 19.04 26.71 18.31
N VAL A 434 18.14 26.66 19.28
CA VAL A 434 18.50 26.60 20.71
C VAL A 434 18.94 25.18 21.04
N THR A 435 20.22 25.03 21.42
CA THR A 435 20.84 23.73 21.72
C THR A 435 21.18 23.54 23.21
N GLU A 436 20.67 24.40 24.08
CA GLU A 436 20.91 24.34 25.52
C GLU A 436 19.79 23.56 26.22
N GLY A 437 20.16 22.63 27.12
CA GLY A 437 19.22 21.77 27.84
C GLY A 437 18.46 20.80 26.92
N ASP A 438 17.31 20.32 27.41
CA ASP A 438 16.40 19.43 26.67
C ASP A 438 15.45 20.19 25.72
N GLU A 439 15.81 21.42 25.28
CA GLU A 439 14.96 22.27 24.40
C GLU A 439 14.91 21.81 22.92
N TYR A 440 15.60 20.73 22.55
CA TYR A 440 15.53 20.16 21.20
C TYR A 440 15.70 18.62 21.18
N ILE A 441 15.08 18.00 20.17
CA ILE A 441 15.26 16.59 19.80
C ILE A 441 15.75 16.57 18.35
N ALA A 442 16.96 16.09 18.14
CA ALA A 442 17.54 15.90 16.82
C ALA A 442 18.06 14.48 16.62
N GLN A 443 17.81 13.93 15.43
CA GLN A 443 18.41 12.68 14.97
C GLN A 443 19.49 13.01 13.93
N HIS A 444 20.72 12.59 14.19
CA HIS A 444 21.76 12.61 13.18
C HIS A 444 21.55 11.45 12.21
N VAL A 445 21.48 11.76 10.92
CA VAL A 445 21.28 10.79 9.83
C VAL A 445 22.57 10.73 9.02
N TYR A 446 23.24 9.59 9.08
CA TYR A 446 24.39 9.32 8.24
C TYR A 446 23.95 9.10 6.79
N GLN A 447 24.33 10.03 5.92
CA GLN A 447 24.22 9.90 4.47
C GLN A 447 25.57 9.39 3.94
N PRO A 448 25.66 8.13 3.46
CA PRO A 448 26.88 7.66 2.80
C PRO A 448 27.19 8.49 1.55
N PRO A 449 28.45 8.49 1.07
CA PRO A 449 28.79 9.10 -0.22
C PRO A 449 27.86 8.62 -1.33
N LYS A 450 27.42 9.52 -2.21
CA LYS A 450 26.46 9.19 -3.28
C LYS A 450 27.02 8.13 -4.22
N ARG A 451 28.35 7.99 -4.27
CA ARG A 451 29.06 6.89 -4.94
C ARG A 451 30.17 6.36 -4.05
N ARG A 452 30.30 5.03 -3.94
CA ARG A 452 31.42 4.35 -3.23
C ARG A 452 32.83 4.77 -3.71
N LEU A 453 32.94 5.37 -4.89
CA LEU A 453 34.19 5.88 -5.47
C LEU A 453 34.55 7.32 -5.05
N GLU A 454 33.62 8.03 -4.39
CA GLU A 454 33.91 9.34 -3.81
C GLU A 454 34.78 9.14 -2.56
N ALA A 455 35.95 9.78 -2.52
CA ALA A 455 36.88 9.73 -1.37
C ALA A 455 36.38 10.65 -0.23
N SER A 456 35.13 10.48 0.16
CA SER A 456 34.44 11.18 1.23
C SER A 456 34.03 10.18 2.30
N LEU A 457 33.96 10.62 3.56
CA LEU A 457 33.37 9.84 4.65
C LEU A 457 31.84 9.86 4.63
N GLY A 458 31.20 10.56 3.68
CA GLY A 458 29.77 10.82 3.66
C GLY A 458 29.44 12.17 4.29
N GLN A 459 28.19 12.36 4.67
CA GLN A 459 27.71 13.55 5.38
C GLN A 459 26.84 13.11 6.57
N LEU A 460 26.95 13.81 7.70
CA LEU A 460 25.98 13.72 8.78
C LEU A 460 24.97 14.84 8.58
N ASP A 461 23.75 14.49 8.17
CA ASP A 461 22.62 15.38 8.23
C ASP A 461 22.00 15.36 9.63
N THR A 462 21.25 16.39 10.00
CA THR A 462 20.63 16.52 11.33
C THR A 462 19.15 16.86 11.17
N ASN A 463 18.29 15.87 11.39
CA ASN A 463 16.85 16.06 11.37
C ASN A 463 16.36 16.45 12.77
N VAL A 464 15.97 17.71 12.95
CA VAL A 464 15.36 18.22 14.18
C VAL A 464 13.86 17.91 14.16
N SER A 465 13.39 17.00 15.00
CA SER A 465 11.97 16.65 15.13
C SER A 465 11.25 17.53 16.15
N PHE A 466 11.96 18.02 17.16
CA PHE A 466 11.48 19.05 18.09
C PHE A 466 12.58 20.08 18.28
N GLY A 467 12.27 21.37 18.25
CA GLY A 467 13.27 22.38 18.57
C GLY A 467 12.76 23.80 18.46
N LYS A 468 13.26 24.66 19.34
CA LYS A 468 13.04 26.10 19.33
C LYS A 468 14.16 26.79 18.56
N TYR A 469 13.79 27.71 17.68
CA TYR A 469 14.69 28.54 16.90
C TYR A 469 14.48 30.01 17.24
N TYR A 470 15.55 30.80 17.31
CA TYR A 470 15.44 32.26 17.20
C TYR A 470 15.49 32.65 15.73
N TYR A 471 14.38 33.19 15.24
CA TYR A 471 14.17 33.52 13.83
C TYR A 471 14.32 35.02 13.60
N ARG A 472 15.00 35.41 12.53
CA ARG A 472 15.14 36.80 12.05
C ARG A 472 14.80 36.85 10.57
N TYR A 473 13.93 37.76 10.16
CA TYR A 473 13.38 37.85 8.81
C TYR A 473 13.67 39.20 8.14
N ALA A 474 13.95 39.16 6.83
CA ALA A 474 14.70 40.20 6.11
C ALA A 474 13.97 41.53 5.85
N VAL A 475 12.66 41.64 6.09
CA VAL A 475 11.93 42.90 5.88
C VAL A 475 12.41 44.00 6.84
N ASP A 476 12.68 43.65 8.10
CA ASP A 476 13.20 44.60 9.12
C ASP A 476 14.51 44.15 9.79
N ASN A 477 14.87 42.87 9.71
CA ASN A 477 16.10 42.21 10.18
C ASN A 477 16.57 42.50 11.63
N SER A 478 15.73 43.18 12.41
CA SER A 478 15.98 43.69 13.76
C SER A 478 15.10 42.99 14.80
N VAL A 479 13.96 42.43 14.37
CA VAL A 479 13.05 41.65 15.20
C VAL A 479 13.52 40.19 15.22
N THR A 480 13.83 39.70 16.41
CA THR A 480 14.14 38.28 16.67
C THR A 480 13.00 37.67 17.46
N PHE A 481 12.41 36.58 16.98
CA PHE A 481 11.26 35.94 17.63
C PHE A 481 11.41 34.41 17.68
N PRO A 482 10.80 33.73 18.68
CA PRO A 482 10.90 32.28 18.80
C PRO A 482 9.99 31.56 17.80
N VAL A 483 10.50 30.49 17.19
CA VAL A 483 9.75 29.57 16.33
C VAL A 483 9.99 28.14 16.81
N HIS A 484 8.93 27.41 17.15
CA HIS A 484 9.02 26.01 17.56
C HIS A 484 8.70 25.09 16.38
N LYS A 485 9.66 24.28 15.91
CA LYS A 485 9.41 23.19 14.97
C LYS A 485 9.03 21.94 15.76
N ILE A 486 7.91 21.31 15.41
CA ILE A 486 7.43 20.09 16.06
C ILE A 486 6.94 19.10 15.00
N GLU A 487 7.48 17.88 15.03
CA GLU A 487 7.22 16.80 14.09
C GLU A 487 6.84 15.51 14.84
N TRP A 488 5.76 14.86 14.40
CA TRP A 488 5.31 13.58 14.96
C TRP A 488 4.78 12.65 13.86
N PHE A 489 4.79 11.34 14.11
CA PHE A 489 4.24 10.35 13.19
C PHE A 489 2.84 9.91 13.64
N THR A 490 1.88 9.90 12.72
CA THR A 490 0.56 9.30 12.92
C THR A 490 0.42 8.07 12.01
N PRO A 491 0.21 6.85 12.57
CA PRO A 491 0.05 5.63 11.78
C PRO A 491 -1.03 5.77 10.69
N ASN A 492 -0.70 5.32 9.48
CA ASN A 492 -1.52 5.41 8.26
C ASN A 492 -1.74 6.83 7.68
N VAL A 493 -1.32 7.90 8.37
CA VAL A 493 -1.36 9.28 7.85
C VAL A 493 0.03 9.74 7.40
N GLY A 494 1.06 9.49 8.21
CA GLY A 494 2.45 9.86 7.92
C GLY A 494 3.06 10.79 8.97
N ASN A 495 4.14 11.48 8.60
CA ASN A 495 4.71 12.53 9.44
C ASN A 495 3.88 13.81 9.30
N HIS A 496 3.55 14.40 10.45
CA HIS A 496 3.01 15.74 10.61
C HIS A 496 4.15 16.63 11.08
N SER A 497 4.34 17.79 10.48
CA SER A 497 5.42 18.72 10.85
C SER A 497 4.90 20.16 10.74
N PHE A 498 5.08 20.92 11.81
CA PHE A 498 4.48 22.24 11.99
C PHE A 498 5.47 23.20 12.64
N PHE A 499 5.36 24.47 12.29
CA PHE A 499 6.00 25.58 12.99
C PHE A 499 4.95 26.32 13.84
N TYR A 500 5.29 26.64 15.08
CA TYR A 500 4.47 27.43 16.01
C TYR A 500 5.21 28.70 16.41
N ILE A 501 4.54 29.85 16.33
CA ILE A 501 5.13 31.18 16.56
C ILE A 501 4.31 31.91 17.64
N PRO A 502 4.88 32.12 18.85
CA PRO A 502 4.31 33.00 19.86
C PRO A 502 4.49 34.46 19.47
N ILE A 503 3.40 35.22 19.51
CA ILE A 503 3.32 36.64 19.17
C ILE A 503 2.76 37.39 20.39
N PRO A 504 3.49 38.36 20.98
CA PRO A 504 3.00 39.14 22.12
C PRO A 504 1.70 39.89 21.78
N ARG A 505 0.72 39.86 22.68
CA ARG A 505 -0.60 40.51 22.46
C ARG A 505 -0.54 42.03 22.34
N GLU A 506 0.50 42.65 22.89
CA GLU A 506 0.68 44.11 22.92
C GLU A 506 1.49 44.64 21.72
N ASP A 507 2.21 43.77 21.00
CA ASP A 507 3.13 44.18 19.94
C ASP A 507 2.43 44.30 18.58
N THR A 508 1.85 45.47 18.34
CA THR A 508 1.18 45.78 17.07
C THR A 508 2.05 45.57 15.83
N SER A 509 3.39 45.65 15.92
CA SER A 509 4.28 45.40 14.77
C SER A 509 4.33 43.93 14.34
N LEU A 510 4.10 43.00 15.29
CA LEU A 510 4.07 41.55 15.04
C LEU A 510 2.65 40.98 14.90
N THR A 511 1.59 41.74 15.25
CA THR A 511 0.25 41.16 15.51
C THR A 511 -0.49 40.51 14.33
N SER A 512 -0.19 40.82 13.06
CA SER A 512 -0.70 40.02 11.92
C SER A 512 0.19 40.13 10.69
N ASP A 513 0.30 41.33 10.12
CA ASP A 513 0.77 41.54 8.74
C ASP A 513 2.21 41.05 8.52
N PHE A 514 3.12 41.23 9.48
CA PHE A 514 4.52 40.78 9.36
C PHE A 514 4.66 39.26 9.28
N ILE A 515 3.96 38.51 10.14
CA ILE A 515 4.01 37.03 10.15
C ILE A 515 3.20 36.45 8.99
N ASP A 516 2.09 37.09 8.62
CA ASP A 516 1.33 36.70 7.43
C ASP A 516 2.16 36.94 6.14
N GLN A 517 2.91 38.04 6.04
CA GLN A 517 3.86 38.31 4.96
C GLN A 517 4.99 37.28 4.91
N LEU A 518 5.60 36.92 6.06
CA LEU A 518 6.57 35.83 6.15
C LEU A 518 6.00 34.51 5.63
N PHE A 519 4.77 34.15 6.03
CA PHE A 519 4.11 32.93 5.54
C PHE A 519 3.80 32.98 4.05
N LEU A 520 3.47 34.14 3.49
CA LEU A 520 3.27 34.31 2.05
C LEU A 520 4.58 34.17 1.27
N GLU A 521 5.67 34.79 1.71
CA GLU A 521 6.97 34.72 1.03
C GLU A 521 7.65 33.36 1.19
N ALA A 522 7.69 32.81 2.41
CA ALA A 522 8.22 31.47 2.65
C ALA A 522 7.33 30.38 2.05
N GLY A 523 6.00 30.55 2.04
CA GLY A 523 5.07 29.63 1.36
C GLY A 523 5.20 29.65 -0.16
N LYS A 524 5.37 30.85 -0.75
CA LYS A 524 5.71 31.02 -2.18
C LYS A 524 7.04 30.33 -2.50
N TRP A 525 8.09 30.61 -1.73
CA TRP A 525 9.38 29.94 -1.90
C TRP A 525 9.26 28.42 -1.75
N THR A 526 8.46 27.93 -0.81
CA THR A 526 8.21 26.49 -0.60
C THR A 526 7.47 25.85 -1.78
N SER A 527 6.66 26.61 -2.53
CA SER A 527 5.98 26.11 -3.74
C SER A 527 6.90 26.13 -4.98
N GLU A 528 7.76 27.13 -5.13
CA GLU A 528 8.72 27.26 -6.25
C GLU A 528 9.79 26.15 -6.30
N LEU A 529 10.24 25.77 -7.51
CA LEU A 529 11.27 24.73 -7.71
C LEU A 529 12.68 25.32 -7.69
N HIS A 530 13.57 24.80 -6.82
CA HIS A 530 14.93 25.33 -6.63
C HIS A 530 15.98 24.38 -7.21
N GLU A 531 16.08 24.34 -8.54
CA GLU A 531 16.83 23.32 -9.30
C GLU A 531 16.31 21.90 -9.03
N GLU A 532 14.99 21.75 -9.11
CA GLU A 532 14.24 20.57 -8.69
C GLU A 532 13.22 20.17 -9.75
N ILE A 533 12.80 18.90 -9.71
CA ILE A 533 11.63 18.43 -10.44
C ILE A 533 10.60 17.79 -9.49
N TYR A 534 9.33 17.99 -9.79
CA TYR A 534 8.23 17.29 -9.12
C TYR A 534 8.17 15.82 -9.56
N VAL A 535 8.23 14.91 -8.58
CA VAL A 535 8.07 13.46 -8.77
C VAL A 535 6.89 12.97 -7.93
N PHE A 536 5.93 12.30 -8.57
CA PHE A 536 4.82 11.64 -7.90
C PHE A 536 5.11 10.15 -7.69
N ASP A 537 5.20 9.73 -6.43
CA ASP A 537 5.40 8.34 -6.02
C ASP A 537 4.72 8.11 -4.67
N SER A 538 4.25 6.87 -4.42
CA SER A 538 3.60 6.45 -3.18
C SER A 538 2.45 7.37 -2.72
N GLY A 539 1.74 7.99 -3.65
CA GLY A 539 0.58 8.84 -3.38
C GLY A 539 0.89 10.29 -3.00
N ARG A 540 2.13 10.76 -3.17
CA ARG A 540 2.51 12.15 -2.88
C ARG A 540 3.47 12.74 -3.92
N TRP A 541 3.42 14.05 -4.07
CA TRP A 541 4.44 14.82 -4.77
C TRP A 541 5.66 15.04 -3.88
N THR A 542 6.85 14.94 -4.47
CA THR A 542 8.14 15.27 -3.84
C THR A 542 9.00 16.06 -4.81
N LYS A 543 9.85 16.96 -4.30
CA LYS A 543 10.83 17.70 -5.11
C LYS A 543 12.15 16.92 -5.12
N ASN A 544 12.76 16.76 -6.30
CA ASN A 544 13.92 15.90 -6.48
C ASN A 544 15.05 16.61 -7.24
N LYS A 545 16.18 16.89 -6.56
CA LYS A 545 17.36 17.55 -7.15
C LYS A 545 18.21 16.61 -7.99
N GLU A 546 18.40 15.36 -7.57
CA GLU A 546 19.19 14.37 -8.32
C GLU A 546 18.62 14.11 -9.72
N LEU A 547 17.30 13.97 -9.82
CA LEU A 547 16.61 13.73 -11.08
C LEU A 547 16.63 14.98 -11.95
N HIS A 548 16.46 16.18 -11.39
CA HIS A 548 16.64 17.43 -12.12
C HIS A 548 18.04 17.53 -12.75
N VAL A 549 19.11 17.31 -11.97
CA VAL A 549 20.49 17.29 -12.49
C VAL A 549 20.67 16.21 -13.58
N SER A 550 20.07 15.02 -13.42
CA SER A 550 20.11 14.00 -14.47
C SER A 550 19.36 14.41 -15.74
N ILE A 551 18.26 15.15 -15.63
CA ILE A 551 17.45 15.61 -16.77
C ILE A 551 18.22 16.70 -17.52
N MET A 552 18.66 17.75 -16.83
CA MET A 552 19.38 18.89 -17.43
C MET A 552 20.73 18.51 -18.07
N SER A 553 21.23 17.29 -17.82
CA SER A 553 22.41 16.74 -18.50
C SER A 553 22.14 16.10 -19.88
N ALA A 554 20.88 15.99 -20.31
CA ALA A 554 20.50 15.41 -21.60
C ALA A 554 20.36 16.49 -22.69
N SER A 555 20.95 16.26 -23.87
CA SER A 555 20.72 17.08 -25.07
C SER A 555 19.87 16.31 -26.10
N TRP A 556 19.18 17.04 -26.97
CA TRP A 556 18.68 16.48 -28.22
C TRP A 556 19.79 15.87 -29.09
N ASP A 557 21.05 16.29 -28.94
CA ASP A 557 22.21 15.68 -29.62
C ASP A 557 22.49 14.22 -29.19
N ASP A 558 22.05 13.83 -27.99
CA ASP A 558 22.11 12.44 -27.51
C ASP A 558 20.94 11.58 -28.04
N VAL A 559 19.93 12.21 -28.65
CA VAL A 559 18.74 11.54 -29.20
C VAL A 559 18.92 11.31 -30.70
N VAL A 560 19.27 10.06 -31.04
CA VAL A 560 19.31 9.56 -32.42
C VAL A 560 17.95 8.94 -32.75
N VAL A 561 17.25 9.58 -33.67
CA VAL A 561 15.96 9.21 -34.29
C VAL A 561 16.00 9.83 -35.69
N ASP A 562 15.24 9.30 -36.64
CA ASP A 562 14.86 10.00 -37.88
C ASP A 562 14.70 11.51 -37.67
N THR A 563 15.43 12.27 -38.49
CA THR A 563 15.49 13.74 -38.44
C THR A 563 14.11 14.37 -38.57
N SER A 564 13.24 13.85 -39.44
CA SER A 564 11.91 14.43 -39.68
C SER A 564 10.99 14.26 -38.46
N THR A 565 10.90 13.04 -37.91
CA THR A 565 10.20 12.76 -36.64
C THR A 565 10.74 13.62 -35.48
N LYS A 566 12.05 13.86 -35.43
CA LYS A 566 12.69 14.66 -34.38
C LYS A 566 12.35 16.14 -34.49
N GLU A 567 12.43 16.71 -35.69
CA GLU A 567 12.05 18.11 -35.97
C GLU A 567 10.55 18.33 -35.73
N ASP A 568 9.70 17.41 -36.21
CA ASP A 568 8.26 17.42 -35.96
C ASP A 568 7.94 17.37 -34.46
N LEU A 569 8.61 16.50 -33.69
CA LEU A 569 8.39 16.37 -32.25
C LEU A 569 8.83 17.62 -31.47
N ILE A 570 9.96 18.23 -31.81
CA ILE A 570 10.41 19.48 -31.20
C ILE A 570 9.40 20.59 -31.50
N SER A 571 8.99 20.73 -32.77
CA SER A 571 8.03 21.75 -33.21
C SER A 571 6.65 21.60 -32.56
N ASP A 572 6.13 20.37 -32.43
CA ASP A 572 4.81 20.11 -31.85
C ASP A 572 4.78 20.33 -30.31
N VAL A 573 5.93 20.18 -29.63
CA VAL A 573 6.11 20.43 -28.18
C VAL A 573 6.38 21.91 -27.88
N GLU A 574 7.39 22.51 -28.51
CA GLU A 574 7.76 23.92 -28.25
C GLU A 574 6.67 24.86 -28.79
N GLY A 575 6.17 24.57 -29.99
CA GLY A 575 5.04 25.27 -30.59
C GLY A 575 3.71 25.13 -29.82
N PHE A 576 3.54 24.12 -28.95
CA PHE A 576 2.37 24.08 -28.05
C PHE A 576 2.44 25.20 -27.01
N PHE A 577 3.62 25.45 -26.43
CA PHE A 577 3.79 26.49 -25.41
C PHE A 577 3.88 27.89 -26.03
N ASP A 578 4.59 28.04 -27.14
CA ASP A 578 4.83 29.34 -27.79
C ASP A 578 3.53 29.96 -28.36
N ASN A 579 2.58 29.13 -28.80
CA ASN A 579 1.37 29.58 -29.49
C ASN A 579 0.13 29.75 -28.59
N ARG A 580 0.29 29.95 -27.26
CA ARG A 580 -0.82 30.17 -26.31
C ARG A 580 -1.88 31.16 -26.81
N ALA A 581 -1.44 32.27 -27.41
CA ALA A 581 -2.32 33.31 -27.93
C ALA A 581 -3.24 32.80 -29.05
N ILE A 582 -2.74 31.91 -29.92
CA ILE A 582 -3.51 31.31 -31.02
C ILE A 582 -4.58 30.36 -30.48
N TYR A 583 -4.26 29.55 -29.47
CA TYR A 583 -5.27 28.70 -28.81
C TYR A 583 -6.42 29.55 -28.24
N ALA A 584 -6.11 30.68 -27.60
CA ALA A 584 -7.11 31.60 -27.08
C ALA A 584 -7.92 32.31 -28.18
N GLU A 585 -7.26 32.79 -29.25
CA GLU A 585 -7.91 33.48 -30.39
C GLU A 585 -8.95 32.61 -31.09
N TYR A 586 -8.62 31.34 -31.34
CA TYR A 586 -9.52 30.39 -32.01
C TYR A 586 -10.44 29.63 -31.03
N ASN A 587 -10.41 29.97 -29.74
CA ASN A 587 -11.17 29.30 -28.66
C ASN A 587 -10.96 27.78 -28.63
N ILE A 588 -9.73 27.34 -28.87
CA ILE A 588 -9.30 25.94 -28.84
C ILE A 588 -8.76 25.63 -27.43
N PRO A 589 -9.21 24.56 -26.76
CA PRO A 589 -8.67 24.17 -25.45
C PRO A 589 -7.14 24.04 -25.50
N TRP A 590 -6.42 24.72 -24.62
CA TRP A 590 -4.97 24.77 -24.64
C TRP A 590 -4.37 23.56 -23.90
N LYS A 591 -4.73 22.35 -24.35
CA LYS A 591 -4.27 21.07 -23.80
C LYS A 591 -3.90 20.12 -24.93
N ARG A 592 -2.89 19.27 -24.73
CA ARG A 592 -2.45 18.28 -25.74
C ARG A 592 -1.93 17.02 -25.07
N GLY A 593 -2.11 15.87 -25.73
CA GLY A 593 -1.51 14.61 -25.28
C GLY A 593 -0.74 13.92 -26.39
N ILE A 594 0.50 13.54 -26.08
CA ILE A 594 1.42 12.83 -26.96
C ILE A 594 1.68 11.43 -26.39
N ILE A 595 1.59 10.38 -27.21
CA ILE A 595 2.07 9.03 -26.85
C ILE A 595 3.37 8.70 -27.58
N PHE A 596 4.38 8.27 -26.83
CA PHE A 596 5.58 7.62 -27.35
C PHE A 596 5.40 6.10 -27.26
N HIS A 597 5.33 5.41 -28.39
CA HIS A 597 5.16 3.95 -28.42
C HIS A 597 6.18 3.27 -29.32
N GLY A 598 6.43 1.98 -29.07
CA GLY A 598 7.36 1.16 -29.86
C GLY A 598 8.16 0.21 -28.97
N PRO A 599 9.03 -0.63 -29.55
CA PRO A 599 9.80 -1.63 -28.79
C PRO A 599 10.66 -1.01 -27.67
N PRO A 600 11.02 -1.81 -26.64
CA PRO A 600 11.93 -1.36 -25.58
C PRO A 600 13.32 -1.04 -26.13
N GLY A 601 14.03 -0.11 -25.48
CA GLY A 601 15.40 0.25 -25.85
C GLY A 601 15.57 1.19 -27.05
N ASN A 602 14.49 1.63 -27.72
CA ASN A 602 14.55 2.54 -28.88
C ASN A 602 14.41 4.04 -28.54
N GLY A 603 14.82 4.48 -27.34
CA GLY A 603 15.03 5.91 -27.07
C GLY A 603 13.85 6.75 -26.54
N LYS A 604 12.71 6.14 -26.19
CA LYS A 604 11.54 6.84 -25.60
C LYS A 604 11.92 7.70 -24.38
N THR A 605 12.55 7.11 -23.36
CA THR A 605 12.91 7.80 -22.10
C THR A 605 13.97 8.89 -22.27
N ILE A 606 14.96 8.72 -23.16
CA ILE A 606 15.96 9.78 -23.41
C ILE A 606 15.35 10.96 -24.18
N SER A 607 14.38 10.72 -25.06
CA SER A 607 13.63 11.77 -25.74
C SER A 607 12.76 12.57 -24.77
N ILE A 608 12.11 11.89 -23.81
CA ILE A 608 11.42 12.54 -22.68
C ILE A 608 12.39 13.44 -21.90
N LYS A 609 13.57 12.93 -21.52
CA LYS A 609 14.57 13.74 -20.80
C LYS A 609 15.07 14.95 -21.60
N ALA A 610 15.31 14.79 -22.90
CA ALA A 610 15.74 15.88 -23.78
C ALA A 610 14.65 16.97 -23.91
N ILE A 611 13.37 16.58 -23.99
CA ILE A 611 12.24 17.52 -23.96
C ILE A 611 12.21 18.30 -22.64
N MET A 612 12.26 17.59 -21.50
CA MET A 612 12.23 18.21 -20.17
C MET A 612 13.40 19.17 -19.97
N ALA A 613 14.59 18.81 -20.48
CA ALA A 613 15.77 19.67 -20.45
C ALA A 613 15.64 20.90 -21.37
N SER A 614 15.12 20.75 -22.59
CA SER A 614 14.86 21.89 -23.50
C SER A 614 13.89 22.88 -22.84
N LEU A 615 12.77 22.37 -22.34
CA LEU A 615 11.73 23.16 -21.67
C LEU A 615 12.21 23.85 -20.39
N GLY A 616 13.05 23.19 -19.59
CA GLY A 616 13.67 23.77 -18.39
C GLY A 616 14.79 24.77 -18.68
N SER A 617 15.37 24.75 -19.89
CA SER A 617 16.47 25.66 -20.31
C SER A 617 15.98 26.92 -21.05
N ARG A 618 14.67 27.08 -21.22
CA ARG A 618 14.05 28.26 -21.86
C ARG A 618 14.23 29.52 -21.01
N ALA A 619 14.17 30.69 -21.65
CA ALA A 619 14.21 31.98 -20.96
C ALA A 619 13.04 32.16 -19.96
N GLU A 620 11.88 31.58 -20.29
CA GLU A 620 10.79 31.29 -19.36
C GLU A 620 10.72 29.75 -19.22
N PRO A 621 11.30 29.17 -18.14
CA PRO A 621 11.31 27.72 -17.94
C PRO A 621 9.91 27.15 -17.76
N ILE A 622 9.62 26.06 -18.47
CA ILE A 622 8.34 25.33 -18.32
C ILE A 622 8.57 24.15 -17.35
N PRO A 623 7.91 24.14 -16.17
CA PRO A 623 8.08 23.06 -15.20
C PRO A 623 7.63 21.70 -15.76
N SER A 624 8.42 20.68 -15.46
CA SER A 624 8.08 19.29 -15.76
C SER A 624 7.63 18.57 -14.48
N LEU A 625 6.62 17.72 -14.60
CA LEU A 625 6.07 16.90 -13.53
C LEU A 625 6.15 15.44 -13.96
N TYR A 626 6.80 14.59 -13.16
CA TYR A 626 7.08 13.20 -13.51
C TYR A 626 6.29 12.23 -12.62
N VAL A 627 5.41 11.44 -13.21
CA VAL A 627 4.59 10.44 -12.52
C VAL A 627 5.26 9.07 -12.64
N LYS A 628 5.79 8.58 -11.52
CA LYS A 628 6.46 7.28 -11.41
C LYS A 628 5.50 6.16 -11.01
N SER A 629 4.48 6.44 -10.20
CA SER A 629 3.51 5.46 -9.71
C SER A 629 2.19 6.10 -9.29
N MET A 630 1.06 5.51 -9.68
CA MET A 630 -0.29 5.90 -9.20
C MET A 630 -0.74 5.11 -7.96
N ALA A 631 0.15 4.34 -7.32
CA ALA A 631 -0.17 3.65 -6.07
C ALA A 631 -0.20 4.63 -4.88
N ALA A 632 -1.29 4.64 -4.12
CA ALA A 632 -1.46 5.46 -2.92
C ALA A 632 -2.25 4.72 -1.83
N ASN A 633 -1.87 4.94 -0.56
CA ASN A 633 -2.53 4.34 0.59
C ASN A 633 -3.97 4.84 0.79
N GLN A 634 -4.28 6.05 0.31
CA GLN A 634 -5.63 6.66 0.36
C GLN A 634 -6.54 6.22 -0.80
N GLY A 635 -6.13 5.23 -1.60
CA GLY A 635 -6.86 4.77 -2.78
C GLY A 635 -6.35 5.40 -4.08
N ARG A 636 -6.62 4.72 -5.20
CA ARG A 636 -6.06 5.08 -6.52
C ARG A 636 -6.73 6.32 -7.14
N GLU A 637 -7.96 6.63 -6.72
CA GLU A 637 -8.71 7.82 -7.16
C GLU A 637 -8.03 9.11 -6.67
N TYR A 638 -7.66 9.14 -5.39
CA TYR A 638 -6.90 10.24 -4.77
C TYR A 638 -5.59 10.49 -5.52
N ALA A 639 -4.86 9.44 -5.87
CA ALA A 639 -3.60 9.56 -6.59
C ALA A 639 -3.75 10.27 -7.94
N VAL A 640 -4.73 9.84 -8.74
CA VAL A 640 -5.02 10.45 -10.05
C VAL A 640 -5.44 11.91 -9.88
N ARG A 641 -6.35 12.22 -8.94
CA ARG A 641 -6.79 13.60 -8.68
C ARG A 641 -5.64 14.50 -8.23
N ALA A 642 -4.80 14.03 -7.30
CA ALA A 642 -3.64 14.78 -6.79
C ALA A 642 -2.59 15.05 -7.88
N ILE A 643 -2.45 14.15 -8.87
CA ILE A 643 -1.58 14.36 -10.03
C ILE A 643 -2.07 15.54 -10.86
N PHE A 644 -3.34 15.51 -11.29
CA PHE A 644 -3.90 16.56 -12.16
C PHE A 644 -4.08 17.90 -11.45
N GLN A 645 -4.41 17.91 -10.15
CA GLN A 645 -4.45 19.15 -9.36
C GLN A 645 -3.09 19.86 -9.32
N GLN A 646 -1.98 19.13 -9.10
CA GLN A 646 -0.66 19.73 -9.12
C GLN A 646 -0.26 20.21 -10.53
N ALA A 647 -0.65 19.50 -11.59
CA ALA A 647 -0.43 19.94 -12.96
C ALA A 647 -1.20 21.23 -13.30
N ARG A 648 -2.45 21.37 -12.83
CA ARG A 648 -3.24 22.62 -12.95
C ARG A 648 -2.59 23.79 -12.20
N VAL A 649 -2.05 23.55 -11.01
CA VAL A 649 -1.31 24.57 -10.23
C VAL A 649 0.00 24.97 -10.90
N ALA A 650 0.69 24.03 -11.55
CA ALA A 650 1.96 24.26 -12.23
C ALA A 650 1.83 24.76 -13.68
N ALA A 651 0.60 24.92 -14.20
CA ALA A 651 0.38 25.26 -15.60
C ALA A 651 0.90 26.68 -15.95
N PRO A 652 1.57 26.89 -17.10
CA PRO A 652 1.86 25.90 -18.15
C PRO A 652 2.94 24.89 -17.75
N CYS A 653 2.70 23.60 -18.01
CA CYS A 653 3.61 22.53 -17.60
C CYS A 653 3.64 21.34 -18.56
N LEU A 654 4.71 20.56 -18.47
CA LEU A 654 4.80 19.22 -19.05
C LEU A 654 4.49 18.16 -17.97
N LEU A 655 3.47 17.34 -18.19
CA LEU A 655 3.11 16.20 -17.34
C LEU A 655 3.51 14.87 -18.00
N VAL A 656 4.45 14.16 -17.38
CA VAL A 656 5.05 12.93 -17.91
C VAL A 656 4.52 11.70 -17.18
N PHE A 657 4.02 10.73 -17.95
CA PHE A 657 3.64 9.39 -17.51
C PHE A 657 4.56 8.36 -18.18
N GLU A 658 5.47 7.74 -17.43
CA GLU A 658 6.30 6.65 -17.96
C GLU A 658 5.59 5.29 -17.78
N ASP A 659 5.66 4.43 -18.81
CA ASP A 659 4.98 3.12 -18.87
C ASP A 659 3.48 3.18 -18.54
N LEU A 660 2.75 3.96 -19.35
CA LEU A 660 1.32 4.24 -19.23
C LEU A 660 0.45 2.96 -19.17
N ASP A 661 0.87 1.87 -19.83
CA ASP A 661 0.20 0.56 -19.77
C ASP A 661 0.37 -0.17 -18.43
N SER A 662 1.40 0.18 -17.65
CA SER A 662 1.56 -0.26 -16.25
C SER A 662 0.82 0.66 -15.27
N LEU A 663 0.77 1.97 -15.55
CA LEU A 663 0.10 2.95 -14.69
C LEU A 663 -1.43 2.85 -14.77
N VAL A 664 -2.00 2.81 -15.99
CA VAL A 664 -3.45 2.93 -16.20
C VAL A 664 -4.12 1.56 -16.29
N THR A 665 -4.19 0.89 -15.14
CA THR A 665 -4.93 -0.38 -15.00
C THR A 665 -6.44 -0.19 -15.10
N GLU A 666 -7.18 -1.28 -15.35
CA GLU A 666 -8.65 -1.29 -15.46
C GLU A 666 -9.37 -0.57 -14.28
N LYS A 667 -8.83 -0.71 -13.07
CA LYS A 667 -9.38 -0.11 -11.82
C LYS A 667 -9.15 1.40 -11.71
N VAL A 668 -8.23 1.97 -12.48
CA VAL A 668 -7.84 3.40 -12.44
C VAL A 668 -8.34 4.15 -13.68
N ARG A 669 -8.51 3.44 -14.79
CA ARG A 669 -8.94 3.93 -16.11
C ARG A 669 -10.06 4.98 -16.05
N SER A 670 -11.16 4.72 -15.35
CA SER A 670 -12.31 5.65 -15.30
C SER A 670 -11.92 7.02 -14.73
N TYR A 671 -11.23 7.03 -13.59
CA TYR A 671 -10.77 8.25 -12.92
C TYR A 671 -9.74 9.00 -13.77
N PHE A 672 -8.78 8.28 -14.37
CA PHE A 672 -7.77 8.86 -15.26
C PHE A 672 -8.39 9.52 -16.49
N LEU A 673 -9.38 8.86 -17.10
CA LEU A 673 -10.11 9.42 -18.24
C LEU A 673 -10.97 10.63 -17.85
N ASN A 674 -11.57 10.62 -16.66
CA ASN A 674 -12.36 11.74 -16.15
C ASN A 674 -11.51 12.99 -15.90
N GLU A 675 -10.28 12.87 -15.39
CA GLU A 675 -9.39 14.03 -15.22
C GLU A 675 -8.89 14.61 -16.55
N ILE A 676 -8.68 13.78 -17.59
CA ILE A 676 -8.25 14.24 -18.94
C ILE A 676 -9.38 14.95 -19.71
N ASP A 677 -10.61 14.45 -19.59
CA ASP A 677 -11.81 14.95 -20.26
C ASP A 677 -12.56 16.04 -19.48
N GLY A 678 -12.21 16.24 -18.21
CA GLY A 678 -13.12 16.71 -17.17
C GLY A 678 -13.68 18.13 -17.30
N LEU A 679 -14.61 18.43 -16.39
CA LEU A 679 -15.21 19.77 -16.22
C LEU A 679 -14.21 20.81 -15.69
N GLU A 680 -13.09 20.38 -15.10
CA GLU A 680 -12.00 21.25 -14.65
C GLU A 680 -11.06 21.55 -15.83
N ALA A 681 -10.71 22.83 -16.02
CA ALA A 681 -9.85 23.26 -17.13
C ALA A 681 -8.43 22.71 -16.99
N ASN A 682 -7.93 22.06 -18.05
CA ASN A 682 -6.56 21.55 -18.16
C ASN A 682 -5.69 22.43 -19.08
N ASP A 683 -5.98 23.72 -19.15
CA ASP A 683 -5.27 24.66 -20.03
C ASP A 683 -3.81 24.84 -19.58
N GLY A 684 -2.89 24.88 -20.55
CA GLY A 684 -1.45 24.93 -20.35
C GLY A 684 -0.80 23.57 -20.07
N ILE A 685 -1.57 22.47 -20.01
CA ILE A 685 -1.04 21.14 -19.71
C ILE A 685 -0.75 20.37 -21.00
N LEU A 686 0.55 20.11 -21.25
CA LEU A 686 1.01 19.13 -22.23
C LEU A 686 1.27 17.80 -21.52
N MET A 687 0.67 16.71 -21.99
CA MET A 687 0.91 15.37 -21.45
C MET A 687 1.78 14.53 -22.39
N ILE A 688 2.79 13.84 -21.87
CA ILE A 688 3.53 12.80 -22.60
C ILE A 688 3.37 11.47 -21.86
N GLY A 689 2.85 10.45 -22.57
CA GLY A 689 2.77 9.07 -22.09
C GLY A 689 3.71 8.15 -22.88
N SER A 690 4.61 7.41 -22.22
CA SER A 690 5.36 6.34 -22.88
C SER A 690 4.65 4.99 -22.73
N THR A 691 4.82 4.09 -23.71
CA THR A 691 4.36 2.70 -23.61
C THR A 691 5.21 1.78 -24.50
N ASN A 692 5.33 0.51 -24.13
CA ASN A 692 5.88 -0.52 -25.00
C ASN A 692 4.79 -1.20 -25.86
N HIS A 693 3.52 -1.10 -25.46
CA HIS A 693 2.42 -1.85 -26.05
C HIS A 693 1.16 -0.97 -26.27
N LEU A 694 1.16 -0.19 -27.35
CA LEU A 694 0.01 0.66 -27.73
C LEU A 694 -1.32 -0.12 -27.85
N ASN A 695 -1.26 -1.43 -28.12
CA ASN A 695 -2.40 -2.34 -28.20
C ASN A 695 -2.91 -2.84 -26.84
N LYS A 696 -2.11 -2.76 -25.76
CA LYS A 696 -2.57 -3.03 -24.38
C LYS A 696 -3.26 -1.82 -23.76
N LEU A 697 -2.97 -0.61 -24.23
CA LEU A 697 -3.66 0.60 -23.78
C LEU A 697 -5.15 0.58 -24.18
N ASP A 698 -5.98 1.10 -23.29
CA ASP A 698 -7.43 1.18 -23.51
C ASP A 698 -7.76 1.97 -24.79
N PRO A 699 -8.68 1.49 -25.65
CA PRO A 699 -9.06 2.17 -26.88
C PRO A 699 -9.53 3.61 -26.67
N ALA A 700 -10.11 3.92 -25.51
CA ALA A 700 -10.54 5.27 -25.18
C ALA A 700 -9.35 6.20 -24.85
N ILE A 701 -8.20 5.67 -24.42
CA ILE A 701 -6.93 6.44 -24.29
C ILE A 701 -6.27 6.56 -25.66
N ALA A 702 -6.08 5.44 -26.35
CA ALA A 702 -5.26 5.38 -27.56
C ALA A 702 -5.96 5.93 -28.81
N LYS A 703 -7.27 5.71 -29.00
CA LYS A 703 -7.97 6.02 -30.26
C LYS A 703 -8.85 7.27 -30.21
N ARG A 704 -9.20 7.79 -29.03
CA ARG A 704 -10.12 8.93 -28.91
C ARG A 704 -9.37 10.27 -29.03
N PRO A 705 -9.76 11.17 -29.94
CA PRO A 705 -9.18 12.52 -30.05
C PRO A 705 -9.36 13.35 -28.76
N SER A 706 -8.60 14.45 -28.64
CA SER A 706 -8.58 15.37 -27.47
C SER A 706 -8.04 14.79 -26.15
N ARG A 707 -7.57 13.54 -26.15
CA ARG A 707 -6.89 12.89 -25.01
C ARG A 707 -5.40 12.75 -25.28
N PHE A 708 -5.03 11.77 -26.11
CA PHE A 708 -3.70 11.58 -26.67
C PHE A 708 -3.79 11.59 -28.19
N ASP A 709 -3.96 12.80 -28.72
CA ASP A 709 -4.18 13.08 -30.14
C ASP A 709 -2.95 12.81 -31.00
N ARG A 710 -1.73 13.07 -30.49
CA ARG A 710 -0.46 12.85 -31.18
C ARG A 710 0.22 11.55 -30.75
N LYS A 711 0.91 10.90 -31.69
CA LYS A 711 1.58 9.60 -31.49
C LYS A 711 2.88 9.56 -32.28
N TYR A 712 3.97 9.23 -31.60
CA TYR A 712 5.28 9.05 -32.20
C TYR A 712 5.73 7.60 -32.00
N PHE A 713 6.05 6.94 -33.11
CA PHE A 713 6.49 5.54 -33.13
C PHE A 713 8.01 5.46 -33.13
N PHE A 714 8.57 5.01 -32.01
CA PHE A 714 10.00 4.76 -31.85
C PHE A 714 10.34 3.37 -32.39
N ASN A 715 10.55 3.32 -33.70
CA ASN A 715 10.90 2.10 -34.42
C ASN A 715 12.31 1.61 -34.05
N SER A 716 12.64 0.36 -34.40
CA SER A 716 14.03 -0.12 -34.36
C SER A 716 14.86 0.59 -35.45
N PRO A 717 16.11 0.99 -35.16
CA PRO A 717 16.87 1.87 -36.03
C PRO A 717 17.21 1.24 -37.38
N ALA A 718 16.92 1.97 -38.45
CA ALA A 718 17.33 1.67 -39.82
C ALA A 718 18.84 1.86 -40.02
N LEU A 719 19.37 1.46 -41.19
CA LEU A 719 20.81 1.49 -41.48
C LEU A 719 21.47 2.85 -41.19
N ALA A 720 20.87 3.95 -41.67
CA ALA A 720 21.37 5.30 -41.47
C ALA A 720 21.37 5.72 -39.99
N GLU A 721 20.37 5.33 -39.22
CA GLU A 721 20.25 5.62 -37.79
C GLU A 721 21.28 4.84 -36.96
N ARG A 722 21.54 3.56 -37.33
CA ARG A 722 22.61 2.76 -36.71
C ARG A 722 24.00 3.33 -37.02
N GLN A 723 24.22 3.81 -38.24
CA GLN A 723 25.45 4.52 -38.64
C GLN A 723 25.61 5.84 -37.87
N ALA A 724 24.56 6.65 -37.75
CA ALA A 724 24.57 7.90 -36.98
C ALA A 724 24.84 7.65 -35.48
N TYR A 725 24.27 6.58 -34.91
CA TYR A 725 24.54 6.15 -33.54
C TYR A 725 25.99 5.70 -33.35
N ALA A 726 26.56 4.98 -34.34
CA ALA A 726 27.97 4.63 -34.33
C ALA A 726 28.88 5.87 -34.41
N GLN A 727 28.56 6.84 -35.25
CA GLN A 727 29.27 8.12 -35.34
C GLN A 727 29.15 8.95 -34.04
N TYR A 728 28.00 8.93 -33.35
CA TYR A 728 27.85 9.53 -32.01
C TYR A 728 28.88 8.93 -31.03
N TRP A 729 28.99 7.60 -31.00
CA TRP A 729 30.01 6.92 -30.19
C TRP A 729 31.42 7.26 -30.65
N GLY A 730 31.70 7.30 -31.96
CA GLY A 730 32.96 7.76 -32.53
C GLY A 730 33.36 9.16 -32.03
N ARG A 731 32.46 10.14 -32.08
CA ARG A 731 32.69 11.49 -31.55
C ARG A 731 32.95 11.48 -30.04
N LYS A 732 32.18 10.71 -29.27
CA LYS A 732 32.35 10.55 -27.81
C LYS A 732 33.70 9.94 -27.43
N LEU A 733 34.22 9.07 -28.29
CA LEU A 733 35.44 8.30 -28.08
C LEU A 733 36.69 8.92 -28.70
N SER A 734 36.56 9.84 -29.67
CA SER A 734 37.68 10.52 -30.36
C SER A 734 38.63 11.28 -29.42
N ARG A 735 38.15 11.67 -28.23
CA ARG A 735 38.97 12.26 -27.16
C ARG A 735 40.03 11.29 -26.61
N ASN A 736 39.89 9.99 -26.82
CA ASN A 736 40.84 8.97 -26.41
C ASN A 736 41.87 8.71 -27.51
N LYS A 737 43.05 9.32 -27.40
CA LYS A 737 44.21 9.18 -28.32
C LYS A 737 44.71 7.74 -28.54
N ASN A 738 44.15 6.73 -27.87
CA ASN A 738 44.56 5.33 -27.95
C ASN A 738 43.56 4.47 -28.74
N MET A 739 42.60 5.09 -29.43
CA MET A 739 41.63 4.36 -30.25
C MET A 739 41.49 5.04 -31.60
N GLU A 740 41.87 4.32 -32.63
CA GLU A 740 41.71 4.74 -34.01
C GLU A 740 40.23 4.58 -34.39
N TRP A 741 39.59 5.70 -34.70
CA TRP A 741 38.23 5.75 -35.22
C TRP A 741 38.24 6.46 -36.56
N ASP A 742 37.53 5.90 -37.53
CA ASP A 742 37.21 6.52 -38.80
C ASP A 742 35.75 6.20 -39.18
N ASP A 743 35.18 6.97 -40.10
CA ASP A 743 33.76 6.90 -40.42
C ASP A 743 33.34 5.56 -41.05
N SER A 744 34.29 4.83 -41.65
CA SER A 744 34.03 3.53 -42.29
C SER A 744 33.82 2.41 -41.26
N ILE A 745 34.25 2.61 -40.00
CA ILE A 745 33.82 1.76 -38.87
C ILE A 745 32.32 1.95 -38.61
N GLY A 746 31.80 3.17 -38.72
CA GLY A 746 30.38 3.46 -38.58
C GLY A 746 29.53 2.73 -39.63
N GLU A 747 30.01 2.67 -40.87
CA GLU A 747 29.40 1.87 -41.94
C GLU A 747 29.36 0.38 -41.61
N ALA A 748 30.50 -0.19 -41.18
CA ALA A 748 30.59 -1.60 -40.79
C ALA A 748 29.66 -1.96 -39.64
N VAL A 749 29.59 -1.12 -38.60
CA VAL A 749 28.64 -1.30 -37.48
C VAL A 749 27.21 -1.28 -37.99
N GLY A 750 26.83 -0.29 -38.82
CA GLY A 750 25.48 -0.17 -39.37
C GLY A 750 25.02 -1.41 -40.14
N LEU A 751 25.90 -2.00 -40.95
CA LEU A 751 25.64 -3.22 -41.72
C LEU A 751 25.52 -4.47 -40.82
N LEU A 752 26.46 -4.68 -39.90
CA LEU A 752 26.50 -5.89 -39.08
C LEU A 752 25.38 -5.96 -38.00
N THR A 753 24.83 -4.82 -37.60
CA THR A 753 23.88 -4.68 -36.47
C THR A 753 22.40 -4.63 -36.88
N GLU A 754 22.05 -5.14 -38.05
CA GLU A 754 20.65 -5.23 -38.47
C GLU A 754 19.76 -5.95 -37.43
N GLY A 755 18.68 -5.28 -37.03
CA GLY A 755 17.74 -5.74 -35.99
C GLY A 755 18.01 -5.24 -34.57
N PHE A 756 19.19 -4.66 -34.30
CA PHE A 756 19.55 -4.18 -32.95
C PHE A 756 18.80 -2.90 -32.59
N SER A 757 18.28 -2.81 -31.36
CA SER A 757 17.83 -1.55 -30.75
C SER A 757 19.02 -0.71 -30.30
N TYR A 758 18.80 0.57 -29.95
CA TYR A 758 19.86 1.41 -29.37
C TYR A 758 20.42 0.86 -28.05
N ALA A 759 19.65 0.05 -27.31
CA ALA A 759 20.15 -0.65 -26.13
C ALA A 759 21.20 -1.72 -26.50
N TYR A 760 20.93 -2.56 -27.51
CA TYR A 760 21.91 -3.54 -28.01
C TYR A 760 23.13 -2.88 -28.65
N LEU A 761 22.95 -1.77 -29.39
CA LEU A 761 24.06 -0.99 -29.93
C LEU A 761 24.93 -0.39 -28.83
N LYS A 762 24.31 0.19 -27.78
CA LYS A 762 25.02 0.69 -26.60
C LYS A 762 25.83 -0.41 -25.93
N GLU A 763 25.26 -1.61 -25.77
CA GLU A 763 25.95 -2.74 -25.14
C GLU A 763 27.14 -3.21 -25.98
N LEU A 764 26.98 -3.31 -27.31
CA LEU A 764 28.09 -3.58 -28.23
C LEU A 764 29.27 -2.60 -28.05
N PHE A 765 28.98 -1.30 -27.94
CA PHE A 765 30.02 -0.29 -27.69
C PHE A 765 30.65 -0.47 -26.30
N MET A 766 29.85 -0.64 -25.23
CA MET A 766 30.36 -0.83 -23.87
C MET A 766 31.25 -2.07 -23.74
N THR A 767 30.78 -3.22 -24.22
CA THR A 767 31.53 -4.48 -24.18
C THR A 767 32.83 -4.38 -25.01
N THR A 768 32.79 -3.77 -26.20
CA THR A 768 34.00 -3.54 -27.02
C THR A 768 35.03 -2.67 -26.28
N LEU A 769 34.58 -1.58 -25.65
CA LEU A 769 35.45 -0.71 -24.84
C LEU A 769 36.05 -1.44 -23.65
N PHE A 770 35.28 -2.30 -22.98
CA PHE A 770 35.74 -3.09 -21.84
C PHE A 770 36.84 -4.09 -22.23
N VAL A 771 36.72 -4.74 -23.39
CA VAL A 771 37.76 -5.64 -23.93
C VAL A 771 39.04 -4.88 -24.26
N LEU A 772 38.94 -3.71 -24.89
CA LEU A 772 40.10 -2.86 -25.20
C LEU A 772 40.80 -2.35 -23.93
N ALA A 773 40.03 -1.95 -22.92
CA ALA A 773 40.57 -1.56 -21.61
C ALA A 773 41.23 -2.75 -20.89
N SER A 774 40.58 -3.92 -20.87
CA SER A 774 41.07 -5.13 -20.20
C SER A 774 42.34 -5.69 -20.85
N GLY A 775 42.38 -5.75 -22.19
CA GLY A 775 43.58 -6.15 -22.95
C GLY A 775 44.76 -5.19 -22.72
N ARG A 776 44.48 -3.92 -22.39
CA ARG A 776 45.49 -2.95 -21.99
C ARG A 776 45.91 -3.11 -20.53
N MET A 777 45.00 -3.42 -19.61
CA MET A 777 45.34 -3.74 -18.21
C MET A 777 46.19 -5.00 -18.12
N ARG A 778 45.88 -6.06 -18.90
CA ARG A 778 46.76 -7.23 -19.09
C ARG A 778 48.14 -6.81 -19.61
N ARG A 779 48.24 -6.01 -20.69
CA ARG A 779 49.54 -5.52 -21.20
C ARG A 779 50.30 -4.59 -20.26
N ARG A 780 49.64 -3.89 -19.34
CA ARG A 780 50.30 -3.06 -18.31
C ARG A 780 50.73 -3.88 -17.09
N GLY A 781 50.04 -4.98 -16.78
CA GLY A 781 50.43 -5.95 -15.77
C GLY A 781 51.56 -6.89 -16.23
N ALA A 782 51.52 -7.33 -17.49
CA ALA A 782 52.51 -8.21 -18.12
C ALA A 782 53.90 -7.56 -18.37
N ALA A 783 54.16 -6.39 -17.80
CA ALA A 783 55.52 -5.93 -17.53
C ALA A 783 56.15 -6.67 -16.32
N ALA A 784 55.37 -7.50 -15.62
CA ALA A 784 55.83 -8.54 -14.71
C ALA A 784 55.29 -9.90 -15.18
N THR A 785 56.19 -10.89 -15.22
CA THR A 785 55.98 -12.32 -15.54
C THR A 785 55.38 -12.65 -16.92
N ASP A 786 56.24 -13.19 -17.79
CA ASP A 786 55.87 -14.06 -18.92
C ASP A 786 55.21 -15.35 -18.39
N GLU A 787 54.01 -15.69 -18.86
CA GLU A 787 53.61 -17.10 -19.07
C GLU A 787 52.36 -17.23 -19.97
N SER A 788 52.49 -18.06 -21.01
CA SER A 788 51.49 -18.68 -21.90
C SER A 788 50.05 -18.10 -22.00
N ASP A 789 49.70 -17.55 -23.18
CA ASP A 789 48.31 -17.44 -23.66
C ASP A 789 47.96 -18.63 -24.58
N THR A 790 47.22 -19.63 -24.07
CA THR A 790 46.64 -20.73 -24.88
C THR A 790 45.17 -21.00 -24.52
N ALA A 791 44.27 -20.06 -24.81
CA ALA A 791 42.81 -20.30 -24.80
C ALA A 791 42.01 -19.22 -25.56
N THR A 792 41.88 -19.35 -26.88
CA THR A 792 40.70 -18.90 -27.67
C THR A 792 40.82 -19.40 -29.11
N LYS A 793 40.39 -20.63 -29.34
CA LYS A 793 39.89 -21.11 -30.65
C LYS A 793 38.55 -21.79 -30.36
N ASP A 794 37.58 -21.53 -31.23
CA ASP A 794 36.18 -22.00 -31.23
C ASP A 794 35.16 -20.99 -30.66
N ALA A 795 34.69 -20.12 -31.55
CA ALA A 795 33.39 -19.44 -31.52
C ALA A 795 32.92 -19.29 -32.97
N GLY A 796 31.62 -19.46 -33.23
CA GLY A 796 31.07 -19.71 -34.57
C GLY A 796 31.31 -18.60 -35.61
N SER A 797 31.45 -19.02 -36.87
CA SER A 797 31.68 -18.12 -38.00
C SER A 797 30.39 -17.39 -38.43
N LEU A 798 30.13 -16.23 -37.84
CA LEU A 798 29.35 -15.19 -38.51
C LEU A 798 30.23 -14.56 -39.61
N SER A 799 29.76 -14.58 -40.86
CA SER A 799 30.64 -14.33 -42.00
C SER A 799 30.98 -12.85 -42.15
N VAL A 800 32.24 -12.52 -41.81
CA VAL A 800 32.91 -11.26 -42.18
C VAL A 800 32.88 -11.00 -43.71
N ALA A 801 32.61 -12.03 -44.52
CA ALA A 801 32.48 -12.00 -45.98
C ALA A 801 31.45 -11.00 -46.55
N ALA A 802 30.54 -10.44 -45.74
CA ALA A 802 29.61 -9.41 -46.17
C ALA A 802 30.19 -7.97 -46.14
N LEU A 803 31.38 -7.77 -45.55
CA LEU A 803 32.06 -6.48 -45.49
C LEU A 803 33.14 -6.34 -46.58
N PRO A 804 33.34 -5.13 -47.14
CA PRO A 804 34.55 -4.80 -47.88
C PRO A 804 35.83 -5.18 -47.11
N LEU A 805 36.81 -5.76 -47.80
CA LEU A 805 38.06 -6.28 -47.21
C LEU A 805 38.77 -5.28 -46.27
N HIS A 806 38.83 -4.01 -46.68
CA HIS A 806 39.46 -2.94 -45.90
C HIS A 806 38.73 -2.59 -44.58
N LEU A 807 37.49 -3.03 -44.38
CA LEU A 807 36.75 -2.93 -43.11
C LEU A 807 36.98 -4.17 -42.24
N ALA A 808 37.03 -5.35 -42.88
CA ALA A 808 37.22 -6.65 -42.23
C ALA A 808 38.58 -6.78 -41.50
N GLU A 809 39.61 -6.08 -41.98
CA GLU A 809 40.95 -6.10 -41.40
C GLU A 809 41.10 -5.20 -40.15
N LYS A 810 40.14 -4.31 -39.87
CA LYS A 810 40.21 -3.39 -38.74
C LYS A 810 39.97 -4.13 -37.42
N ASN A 811 40.96 -4.08 -36.52
CA ASN A 811 40.92 -4.74 -35.21
C ASN A 811 39.64 -4.43 -34.41
N LEU A 812 39.19 -3.17 -34.42
CA LEU A 812 37.94 -2.76 -33.75
C LEU A 812 36.71 -3.50 -34.33
N VAL A 813 36.62 -3.60 -35.66
CA VAL A 813 35.52 -4.28 -36.36
C VAL A 813 35.55 -5.79 -36.10
N GLN A 814 36.74 -6.40 -36.01
CA GLN A 814 36.89 -7.82 -35.65
C GLN A 814 36.41 -8.12 -34.23
N ILE A 815 36.74 -7.26 -33.25
CA ILE A 815 36.25 -7.37 -31.87
C ILE A 815 34.72 -7.21 -31.84
N MET A 816 34.19 -6.14 -32.46
CA MET A 816 32.74 -5.90 -32.53
C MET A 816 31.99 -7.05 -33.19
N THR A 817 32.50 -7.62 -34.28
CA THR A 817 31.86 -8.75 -34.99
C THR A 817 31.69 -9.96 -34.08
N ARG A 818 32.68 -10.26 -33.22
CA ARG A 818 32.59 -11.36 -32.25
C ARG A 818 31.48 -11.13 -31.22
N HIS A 819 31.33 -9.91 -30.71
CA HIS A 819 30.29 -9.59 -29.73
C HIS A 819 28.89 -9.47 -30.36
N ILE A 820 28.79 -9.06 -31.63
CA ILE A 820 27.53 -9.08 -32.39
C ILE A 820 26.97 -10.50 -32.49
N ALA A 821 27.82 -11.52 -32.61
CA ALA A 821 27.39 -12.92 -32.59
C ALA A 821 26.68 -13.28 -31.27
N THR A 822 27.34 -13.04 -30.13
CA THR A 822 26.79 -13.30 -28.80
C THR A 822 25.48 -12.53 -28.55
N LEU A 823 25.45 -11.23 -28.84
CA LEU A 823 24.24 -10.40 -28.68
C LEU A 823 23.08 -10.85 -29.60
N ARG A 824 23.37 -11.44 -30.78
CA ARG A 824 22.34 -12.04 -31.64
C ARG A 824 21.75 -13.33 -31.06
N GLU A 825 22.56 -14.17 -30.42
CA GLU A 825 22.09 -15.39 -29.74
C GLU A 825 21.19 -15.05 -28.53
N GLU A 826 21.59 -14.06 -27.73
CA GLU A 826 20.80 -13.51 -26.62
C GLU A 826 19.47 -12.90 -27.12
N MET A 827 19.51 -12.07 -28.16
CA MET A 827 18.31 -11.48 -28.76
C MET A 827 17.35 -12.54 -29.33
N ASN A 828 17.87 -13.59 -29.98
CA ASN A 828 17.04 -14.65 -30.53
C ASN A 828 16.37 -15.49 -29.43
N SER A 829 17.10 -15.85 -28.36
CA SER A 829 16.53 -16.59 -27.24
C SER A 829 15.46 -15.79 -26.47
N ALA A 830 15.66 -14.47 -26.28
CA ALA A 830 14.65 -13.59 -25.70
C ALA A 830 13.35 -13.53 -26.55
N ASN A 831 13.48 -13.41 -27.88
CA ASN A 831 12.34 -13.41 -28.80
C ASN A 831 11.58 -14.76 -28.83
N GLU A 832 12.24 -15.88 -28.53
CA GLU A 832 11.58 -17.18 -28.40
C GLU A 832 10.82 -17.34 -27.08
N SER A 833 11.25 -16.70 -25.98
CA SER A 833 10.46 -16.62 -24.75
C SER A 833 9.20 -15.75 -24.93
N GLU A 834 9.30 -14.55 -25.52
CA GLU A 834 8.12 -13.69 -25.72
C GLU A 834 7.05 -14.35 -26.60
N LYS A 835 7.45 -15.14 -27.62
CA LYS A 835 6.52 -15.89 -28.47
C LYS A 835 5.79 -17.03 -27.74
N LYS A 836 6.32 -17.53 -26.62
CA LYS A 836 5.66 -18.58 -25.82
C LYS A 836 4.64 -18.03 -24.82
N GLU A 837 4.73 -16.75 -24.47
CA GLU A 837 3.79 -16.07 -23.56
C GLU A 837 2.60 -15.40 -24.29
N ALA A 838 2.63 -15.33 -25.62
CA ALA A 838 1.50 -14.85 -26.41
C ALA A 838 0.35 -15.90 -26.44
N PRO A 839 -0.87 -15.60 -25.95
CA PRO A 839 -1.97 -16.55 -25.97
C PRO A 839 -2.37 -16.89 -27.41
N THR A 840 -2.49 -18.19 -27.69
CA THR A 840 -2.78 -18.72 -29.02
C THR A 840 -4.11 -18.19 -29.54
N SER A 841 -4.06 -17.33 -30.57
CA SER A 841 -5.24 -16.78 -31.23
C SER A 841 -6.11 -17.90 -31.82
N ALA A 842 -7.19 -18.26 -31.13
CA ALA A 842 -8.15 -19.23 -31.63
C ALA A 842 -8.79 -18.75 -32.94
N THR A 843 -8.86 -19.67 -33.91
CA THR A 843 -9.33 -19.44 -35.28
C THR A 843 -10.73 -18.81 -35.33
N ILE A 844 -10.81 -17.53 -35.76
CA ILE A 844 -12.08 -16.94 -36.19
C ILE A 844 -12.37 -17.47 -37.61
N GLN A 845 -13.10 -18.59 -37.70
CA GLN A 845 -13.70 -19.02 -38.95
C GLN A 845 -14.89 -18.13 -39.29
N VAL A 846 -14.85 -17.51 -40.47
CA VAL A 846 -15.92 -16.66 -41.00
C VAL A 846 -17.14 -17.52 -41.34
N VAL A 847 -18.22 -17.39 -40.57
CA VAL A 847 -19.52 -17.94 -40.96
C VAL A 847 -20.17 -17.00 -41.96
N LYS A 848 -20.34 -17.47 -43.20
CA LYS A 848 -21.13 -16.84 -44.26
C LYS A 848 -22.14 -17.87 -44.78
N GLN A 849 -23.42 -17.46 -44.86
CA GLN A 849 -24.57 -18.22 -45.39
C GLN A 849 -24.99 -19.42 -44.52
N ALA A 850 -26.28 -19.77 -44.35
CA ALA A 850 -27.57 -19.18 -44.74
C ALA A 850 -28.51 -19.28 -43.51
N GLY A 851 -29.66 -18.63 -43.34
CA GLY A 851 -30.71 -18.15 -44.26
C GLY A 851 -32.07 -18.47 -43.59
N VAL A 852 -33.10 -17.65 -43.87
CA VAL A 852 -34.42 -17.48 -43.18
C VAL A 852 -34.44 -16.24 -42.28
#